data_AF-A0A1H6YVK0-F1
#
_entry.id   AF-A0A1H6YVK0-F1
#
_cell.length_a   1.000
_cell.length_b   1.000
_cell.length_c   1.000
_cell.angle_alpha   90.00
_cell.angle_beta   90.00
_cell.angle_gamma   90.00
#
_symmetry.space_group_name_H-M   'P 1'
#
loop_
_entity.id
_entity.type
_entity.pdbx_description
1 polymer ?
#
loop_
_entity_poly.entity_id
_entity_poly.type
_entity_poly.pdbx_seq_one_letter_code
_entity_poly.pdbx_strand_id
1 'polypeptide(L)'
;MKLFSGLLLLSLFAASCTTYQATVTKHDELNYSAIRVYPEWTYKKPKGKKWIAPLIGLSIGGAYGYQTEFTYDGQTFREAENAAIWGGAGLIAGAMVNGILFPKYAARRKQTFELSQSDKWVKSFNSTTGINYVISQKELNNTLVLVPEEKIRELRQQAQVLRNDLNQATPTIGFDELQSWKGDLQREYSVLPSSEISDLSLLISTNEAKVANIDLLAKVQQLQVLNPDLNSVNVLNRFSGANALLYSKADALTQQRANDIIFTRITEIFNQILPEEKNKLASIEPGKEGIGPINAFYQSFTQKYGNLLTFEQVKELKMLIEAKKSSMLTAIAREIRLEIDNAQSVNQLETITNTYLSHVDTGNSLIATLNERIIARKREILEEEKRRELAKQRAEQERRDRIRREEEARRRVISQNNAVVDRLRRDLRIEFESNFPTFEELQAILQAYIKLINDDGKYLVKDADYFINLVERKGFMRRGMNAISSDDESFENSKGFLIKASAFGSFDKEELTYVSLTIPNPSAEMIRMYKLELVSNYRNTFRSSMNPYEDAEGGDLYVDSGKTMYEYDINKDGELVVEVRKNTDAIWPIMAERISTNTIKVDSYSNFTDISLREGQLVEIEASGSIKLGVFSVDCYPEGINGFRSNNVDQRFNHGCLIGKIGNDGEWFYIGRNKTFTAPVSGVLHLRINDDVEIDNSGHFIVTCSVK
;
A
#
# COMPACT_ATOMS: atom_id res chain seq x y z
N MET A 1 -58.86 93.47 -27.73
CA MET A 1 -59.00 91.99 -27.63
C MET A 1 -58.22 91.22 -28.71
N LYS A 2 -58.28 91.58 -30.01
CA LYS A 2 -57.58 90.83 -31.09
C LYS A 2 -56.03 90.84 -31.06
N LEU A 3 -55.38 91.78 -30.36
CA LEU A 3 -53.91 91.79 -30.19
C LEU A 3 -53.43 90.84 -29.06
N PHE A 4 -54.26 90.59 -28.05
CA PHE A 4 -53.89 89.77 -26.90
C PHE A 4 -53.93 88.27 -27.21
N SER A 5 -54.83 87.84 -28.10
CA SER A 5 -54.91 86.44 -28.55
C SER A 5 -53.71 86.02 -29.40
N GLY A 6 -53.11 86.92 -30.18
CA GLY A 6 -51.91 86.63 -30.99
C GLY A 6 -50.63 86.45 -30.17
N LEU A 7 -50.42 87.27 -29.13
CA LEU A 7 -49.26 87.19 -28.25
C LEU A 7 -49.29 85.95 -27.34
N LEU A 8 -50.49 85.53 -26.92
CA LEU A 8 -50.69 84.31 -26.14
C LEU A 8 -50.29 83.06 -26.94
N LEU A 9 -50.66 82.99 -28.24
CA LEU A 9 -50.32 81.87 -29.11
C LEU A 9 -48.80 81.77 -29.39
N LEU A 10 -48.10 82.89 -29.58
CA LEU A 10 -46.65 82.87 -29.80
C LEU A 10 -45.87 82.45 -28.54
N SER A 11 -46.29 82.90 -27.36
CA SER A 11 -45.65 82.53 -26.09
C SER A 11 -45.83 81.04 -25.74
N LEU A 12 -46.92 80.43 -26.20
CA LEU A 12 -47.17 79.00 -26.06
C LEU A 12 -46.29 78.16 -27.01
N PHE A 13 -45.98 78.65 -28.22
CA PHE A 13 -45.10 77.94 -29.16
C PHE A 13 -43.60 78.07 -28.82
N ALA A 14 -43.14 79.20 -28.28
CA ALA A 14 -41.74 79.36 -27.85
C ALA A 14 -41.39 78.56 -26.57
N ALA A 15 -42.39 78.03 -25.86
CA ALA A 15 -42.20 77.31 -24.60
C ALA A 15 -42.05 75.78 -24.77
N SER A 16 -42.11 75.23 -25.99
CA SER A 16 -42.12 73.77 -26.23
C SER A 16 -40.79 73.16 -26.67
N CYS A 17 -39.68 73.91 -26.71
CA CYS A 17 -38.35 73.33 -26.94
C CYS A 17 -37.94 72.41 -25.77
N THR A 18 -38.19 71.12 -25.95
CA THR A 18 -37.76 70.07 -25.03
C THR A 18 -36.25 69.86 -25.18
N THR A 19 -35.48 70.08 -24.11
CA THR A 19 -34.04 69.79 -24.09
C THR A 19 -33.78 68.47 -23.38
N TYR A 20 -33.16 67.53 -24.08
CA TYR A 20 -32.72 66.25 -23.53
C TYR A 20 -31.28 66.39 -23.03
N GLN A 21 -30.98 65.78 -21.89
CA GLN A 21 -29.64 65.69 -21.33
C GLN A 21 -29.15 64.24 -21.43
N ALA A 22 -27.89 64.07 -21.83
CA ALA A 22 -27.26 62.77 -21.82
C ALA A 22 -27.08 62.28 -20.38
N THR A 23 -27.58 61.09 -20.09
CA THR A 23 -27.46 60.40 -18.80
C THR A 23 -27.17 58.94 -19.01
N VAL A 24 -26.54 58.29 -18.05
CA VAL A 24 -26.24 56.86 -18.09
C VAL A 24 -27.20 56.10 -17.19
N THR A 25 -27.80 55.02 -17.70
CA THR A 25 -28.67 54.14 -16.88
C THR A 25 -27.84 53.28 -15.94
N LYS A 26 -26.72 52.80 -16.48
CA LYS A 26 -25.71 51.99 -15.80
C LYS A 26 -24.37 52.38 -16.41
N HIS A 27 -23.32 52.26 -15.63
CA HIS A 27 -21.97 52.17 -16.17
C HIS A 27 -21.25 51.01 -15.49
N ASP A 28 -20.38 50.36 -16.25
CA ASP A 28 -19.42 49.39 -15.74
C ASP A 28 -18.03 49.98 -15.92
N GLU A 29 -17.24 50.02 -14.85
CA GLU A 29 -15.82 50.35 -14.95
C GLU A 29 -15.11 49.21 -15.65
N LEU A 30 -14.38 49.56 -16.72
CA LEU A 30 -13.48 48.67 -17.43
C LEU A 30 -12.05 49.05 -17.06
N ASN A 31 -11.09 48.22 -17.48
CA ASN A 31 -9.68 48.53 -17.27
C ASN A 31 -9.30 49.88 -17.92
N TYR A 32 -8.26 50.53 -17.40
CA TYR A 32 -7.66 51.75 -17.95
C TYR A 32 -8.57 52.97 -17.93
N SER A 33 -9.38 53.08 -16.87
CA SER A 33 -10.34 54.18 -16.68
C SER A 33 -11.40 54.27 -17.79
N ALA A 34 -11.52 53.22 -18.60
CA ALA A 34 -12.58 53.10 -19.57
C ALA A 34 -13.89 52.80 -18.84
N ILE A 35 -14.99 53.37 -19.31
CA ILE A 35 -16.32 53.08 -18.78
C ILE A 35 -17.20 52.57 -19.91
N ARG A 36 -17.85 51.42 -19.69
CA ARG A 36 -18.96 50.99 -20.53
C ARG A 36 -20.20 51.69 -20.03
N VAL A 37 -20.82 52.51 -20.87
CA VAL A 37 -22.03 53.23 -20.53
C VAL A 37 -23.22 52.71 -21.31
N TYR A 38 -24.38 52.73 -20.64
CA TYR A 38 -25.69 52.46 -21.22
C TYR A 38 -26.38 53.81 -21.40
N PRO A 39 -26.20 54.46 -22.56
CA PRO A 39 -26.64 55.83 -22.78
C PRO A 39 -28.17 55.92 -22.84
N GLU A 40 -28.71 56.94 -22.20
CA GLU A 40 -30.11 57.35 -22.29
C GLU A 40 -30.19 58.87 -22.46
N TRP A 41 -31.25 59.31 -23.12
CA TRP A 41 -31.66 60.70 -23.10
C TRP A 41 -32.72 60.89 -22.03
N THR A 42 -32.39 61.64 -20.98
CA THR A 42 -33.38 62.05 -19.98
C THR A 42 -33.86 63.45 -20.25
N TYR A 43 -35.16 63.63 -20.04
CA TYR A 43 -35.79 64.94 -20.18
C TYR A 43 -35.33 65.86 -19.06
N LYS A 44 -34.70 66.98 -19.40
CA LYS A 44 -34.29 67.98 -18.41
C LYS A 44 -35.50 68.86 -18.09
N LYS A 45 -36.11 68.65 -16.92
CA LYS A 45 -37.27 69.44 -16.48
C LYS A 45 -36.89 70.94 -16.45
N PRO A 46 -37.61 71.82 -17.16
CA PRO A 46 -37.33 73.25 -17.10
C PRO A 46 -37.56 73.75 -15.67
N LYS A 47 -36.49 74.21 -15.00
CA LYS A 47 -36.58 74.85 -13.68
C LYS A 47 -37.29 76.21 -13.85
N GLY A 48 -38.35 76.47 -13.07
CA GLY A 48 -38.91 77.83 -12.88
C GLY A 48 -40.26 78.20 -13.53
N LYS A 49 -40.90 77.36 -14.34
CA LYS A 49 -42.11 77.76 -15.11
C LYS A 49 -43.48 77.36 -14.51
N LYS A 50 -43.58 77.17 -13.19
CA LYS A 50 -44.87 76.76 -12.56
C LYS A 50 -45.86 77.91 -12.32
N TRP A 51 -45.42 79.16 -12.38
CA TRP A 51 -46.23 80.30 -11.94
C TRP A 51 -46.83 81.15 -13.07
N ILE A 52 -46.47 80.89 -14.33
CA ILE A 52 -46.85 81.75 -15.45
C ILE A 52 -48.37 81.76 -15.66
N ALA A 53 -49.03 80.59 -15.70
CA ALA A 53 -50.48 80.51 -15.91
C ALA A 53 -51.31 81.10 -14.74
N PRO A 54 -51.00 80.83 -13.45
CA PRO A 54 -51.64 81.53 -12.33
C PRO A 54 -51.46 83.05 -12.37
N LEU A 55 -50.27 83.55 -12.72
CA LEU A 55 -50.01 85.00 -12.82
C LEU A 55 -50.83 85.64 -13.95
N ILE A 56 -50.91 85.01 -15.11
CA ILE A 56 -51.76 85.49 -16.22
C ILE A 56 -53.23 85.50 -15.79
N GLY A 57 -53.68 84.43 -15.12
CA GLY A 57 -55.02 84.33 -14.57
C GLY A 57 -55.34 85.47 -13.57
N LEU A 58 -54.44 85.73 -12.62
CA LEU A 58 -54.57 86.84 -11.67
C LEU A 58 -54.70 88.19 -12.40
N SER A 59 -53.83 88.46 -13.36
CA SER A 59 -53.82 89.73 -14.09
C SER A 59 -55.10 89.94 -14.91
N ILE A 60 -55.60 88.89 -15.58
CA ILE A 60 -56.83 88.96 -16.38
C ILE A 60 -58.04 89.12 -15.48
N GLY A 61 -58.11 88.33 -14.40
CA GLY A 61 -59.17 88.43 -13.40
C GLY A 61 -59.20 89.81 -12.75
N GLY A 62 -58.04 90.35 -12.38
CA GLY A 62 -57.92 91.68 -11.77
C GLY A 62 -58.37 92.79 -12.71
N ALA A 63 -57.92 92.76 -13.97
CA ALA A 63 -58.32 93.73 -14.98
C ALA A 63 -59.84 93.68 -15.26
N TYR A 64 -60.44 92.49 -15.25
CA TYR A 64 -61.87 92.31 -15.43
C TYR A 64 -62.67 92.84 -14.22
N GLY A 65 -62.22 92.52 -13.01
CA GLY A 65 -62.85 93.01 -11.78
C GLY A 65 -62.79 94.53 -11.65
N TYR A 66 -61.69 95.17 -12.07
CA TYR A 66 -61.55 96.63 -12.01
C TYR A 66 -62.57 97.37 -12.90
N GLN A 67 -62.95 96.77 -14.02
CA GLN A 67 -63.89 97.36 -14.99
C GLN A 67 -65.35 97.04 -14.69
N THR A 68 -65.62 96.20 -13.70
CA THR A 68 -66.96 95.73 -13.39
C THR A 68 -67.35 96.14 -11.98
N GLU A 69 -68.65 96.22 -11.73
CA GLU A 69 -69.20 96.35 -10.38
C GLU A 69 -69.79 95.00 -9.99
N PHE A 70 -69.54 94.57 -8.77
CA PHE A 70 -70.05 93.31 -8.24
C PHE A 70 -70.69 93.57 -6.88
N THR A 71 -71.96 93.22 -6.75
CA THR A 71 -72.70 93.37 -5.49
C THR A 71 -72.90 92.02 -4.84
N TYR A 72 -72.49 91.89 -3.59
CA TYR A 72 -72.67 90.68 -2.79
C TYR A 72 -73.09 91.04 -1.36
N ASP A 73 -74.16 90.41 -0.90
CA ASP A 73 -74.77 90.60 0.42
C ASP A 73 -75.05 92.07 0.77
N GLY A 74 -75.63 92.79 -0.20
CA GLY A 74 -76.03 94.19 -0.04
C GLY A 74 -74.89 95.21 -0.10
N GLN A 75 -73.62 94.79 -0.18
CA GLN A 75 -72.46 95.66 -0.44
C GLN A 75 -72.05 95.59 -1.91
N THR A 76 -71.85 96.75 -2.55
CA THR A 76 -71.35 96.86 -3.93
C THR A 76 -69.86 97.18 -3.92
N PHE A 77 -69.07 96.23 -4.38
CA PHE A 77 -67.62 96.36 -4.49
C PHE A 77 -67.28 96.96 -5.86
N ARG A 78 -66.49 98.05 -5.86
CA ARG A 78 -66.11 98.79 -7.07
C ARG A 78 -64.60 98.90 -7.19
N GLU A 79 -64.14 99.07 -8.42
CA GLU A 79 -62.73 99.34 -8.74
C GLU A 79 -61.77 98.32 -8.11
N ALA A 80 -60.91 98.75 -7.18
CA ALA A 80 -59.86 97.94 -6.59
C ALA A 80 -60.39 96.74 -5.78
N GLU A 81 -61.53 96.89 -5.11
CA GLU A 81 -62.12 95.81 -4.30
C GLU A 81 -62.65 94.69 -5.20
N ASN A 82 -63.30 95.04 -6.31
CA ASN A 82 -63.80 94.06 -7.25
C ASN A 82 -62.67 93.45 -8.11
N ALA A 83 -61.62 94.23 -8.40
CA ALA A 83 -60.38 93.74 -9.01
C ALA A 83 -59.69 92.68 -8.13
N ALA A 84 -59.68 92.85 -6.81
CA ALA A 84 -59.10 91.86 -5.91
C ALA A 84 -59.89 90.54 -5.94
N ILE A 85 -61.22 90.62 -5.95
CA ILE A 85 -62.10 89.44 -5.98
C ILE A 85 -61.92 88.66 -7.29
N TRP A 86 -62.06 89.33 -8.44
CA TRP A 86 -61.90 88.65 -9.73
C TRP A 86 -60.45 88.29 -10.03
N GLY A 87 -59.47 89.05 -9.52
CA GLY A 87 -58.06 88.66 -9.54
C GLY A 87 -57.82 87.35 -8.80
N GLY A 88 -58.44 87.18 -7.63
CA GLY A 88 -58.44 85.91 -6.89
C GLY A 88 -59.06 84.77 -7.70
N ALA A 89 -60.24 84.98 -8.30
CA ALA A 89 -60.90 83.98 -9.14
C ALA A 89 -60.07 83.61 -10.38
N GLY A 90 -59.47 84.60 -11.03
CA GLY A 90 -58.58 84.43 -12.17
C GLY A 90 -57.31 83.64 -11.82
N LEU A 91 -56.70 83.89 -10.65
CA LEU A 91 -55.55 83.13 -10.17
C LEU A 91 -55.90 81.64 -9.96
N ILE A 92 -57.07 81.36 -9.39
CA ILE A 92 -57.55 79.98 -9.18
C ILE A 92 -57.80 79.30 -10.52
N ALA A 93 -58.48 79.96 -11.46
CA ALA A 93 -58.70 79.43 -12.81
C ALA A 93 -57.39 79.18 -13.56
N GLY A 94 -56.43 80.11 -13.47
CA GLY A 94 -55.08 79.96 -14.03
C GLY A 94 -54.31 78.79 -13.41
N ALA A 95 -54.47 78.56 -12.10
CA ALA A 95 -53.90 77.40 -11.41
C ALA A 95 -54.55 76.08 -11.84
N MET A 96 -55.87 76.05 -12.04
CA MET A 96 -56.59 74.87 -12.55
C MET A 96 -56.19 74.54 -13.99
N VAL A 97 -56.12 75.53 -14.89
CA VAL A 97 -55.65 75.34 -16.27
C VAL A 97 -54.21 74.83 -16.31
N ASN A 98 -53.34 75.30 -15.41
CA ASN A 98 -51.98 74.76 -15.27
C ASN A 98 -51.99 73.28 -14.81
N GLY A 99 -52.93 72.89 -13.95
CA GLY A 99 -53.12 71.51 -13.52
C GLY A 99 -53.68 70.58 -14.61
N ILE A 100 -54.50 71.11 -15.53
CA ILE A 100 -55.14 70.35 -16.61
C ILE A 100 -54.27 70.27 -17.87
N LEU A 101 -53.58 71.35 -18.26
CA LEU A 101 -52.73 71.40 -19.45
C LEU A 101 -51.33 70.81 -19.23
N PHE A 102 -50.86 70.73 -17.98
CA PHE A 102 -49.60 70.05 -17.65
C PHE A 102 -49.85 68.87 -16.70
N PRO A 103 -50.62 67.85 -17.13
CA PRO A 103 -50.84 66.69 -16.30
C PRO A 103 -49.51 65.99 -16.04
N LYS A 104 -49.41 65.26 -14.92
CA LYS A 104 -48.24 64.51 -14.42
C LYS A 104 -47.63 63.48 -15.41
N TYR A 105 -48.07 63.43 -16.67
CA TYR A 105 -47.67 62.49 -17.70
C TYR A 105 -46.45 62.89 -18.55
N ALA A 106 -45.89 64.10 -18.40
CA ALA A 106 -44.63 64.48 -19.07
C ALA A 106 -43.36 63.92 -18.39
N ALA A 107 -43.49 63.01 -17.41
CA ALA A 107 -42.36 62.49 -16.64
C ALA A 107 -41.83 61.12 -17.11
N ARG A 108 -42.31 60.50 -18.19
CA ARG A 108 -41.88 59.12 -18.54
C ARG A 108 -41.83 58.78 -20.04
N ARG A 109 -41.18 59.59 -20.87
CA ARG A 109 -40.58 59.04 -22.10
C ARG A 109 -39.08 59.29 -22.05
N LYS A 110 -38.37 58.30 -21.52
CA LYS A 110 -36.95 58.12 -21.86
C LYS A 110 -36.91 57.92 -23.38
N GLN A 111 -36.15 58.73 -24.10
CA GLN A 111 -35.91 58.46 -25.50
C GLN A 111 -34.82 57.39 -25.58
N THR A 112 -35.13 56.28 -26.27
CA THR A 112 -34.15 55.23 -26.55
C THR A 112 -33.00 55.87 -27.32
N PHE A 113 -31.79 55.75 -26.77
CA PHE A 113 -30.58 56.19 -27.45
C PHE A 113 -30.35 55.32 -28.69
N GLU A 114 -30.00 55.97 -29.81
CA GLU A 114 -29.59 55.32 -31.03
C GLU A 114 -28.10 55.57 -31.27
N LEU A 115 -27.36 54.56 -31.76
CA LEU A 115 -25.91 54.68 -32.02
C LEU A 115 -25.55 55.83 -32.98
N SER A 116 -26.46 56.20 -33.88
CA SER A 116 -26.33 57.36 -34.78
C SER A 116 -26.19 58.69 -34.01
N GLN A 117 -26.64 58.74 -32.76
CA GLN A 117 -26.61 59.93 -31.88
C GLN A 117 -25.42 59.95 -30.91
N SER A 118 -24.53 58.95 -30.98
CA SER A 118 -23.41 58.76 -30.07
C SER A 118 -22.54 60.00 -29.87
N ASP A 119 -22.12 60.69 -30.93
CA ASP A 119 -21.25 61.86 -30.82
C ASP A 119 -21.96 63.04 -30.11
N LYS A 120 -23.24 63.24 -30.42
CA LYS A 120 -24.08 64.26 -29.78
C LYS A 120 -24.30 63.94 -28.30
N TRP A 121 -24.52 62.66 -27.98
CA TRP A 121 -24.70 62.19 -26.62
C TRP A 121 -23.41 62.35 -25.80
N VAL A 122 -22.26 61.92 -26.32
CA VAL A 122 -20.96 62.05 -25.63
C VAL A 122 -20.60 63.51 -25.40
N LYS A 123 -20.83 64.40 -26.39
CA LYS A 123 -20.63 65.84 -26.19
C LYS A 123 -21.47 66.40 -25.03
N SER A 124 -22.73 65.97 -24.92
CA SER A 124 -23.58 66.35 -23.78
C SER A 124 -23.15 65.69 -22.47
N PHE A 125 -22.64 64.45 -22.51
CA PHE A 125 -22.18 63.71 -21.35
C PHE A 125 -20.89 64.30 -20.77
N ASN A 126 -19.93 64.67 -21.63
CA ASN A 126 -18.69 65.34 -21.25
C ASN A 126 -18.98 66.70 -20.59
N SER A 127 -19.90 67.49 -21.17
CA SER A 127 -20.34 68.74 -20.55
C SER A 127 -21.01 68.55 -19.18
N THR A 128 -21.57 67.37 -18.91
CA THR A 128 -22.23 67.06 -17.63
C THR A 128 -21.23 66.55 -16.59
N THR A 129 -20.26 65.73 -16.99
CA THR A 129 -19.29 65.09 -16.09
C THR A 129 -18.02 65.91 -15.86
N GLY A 130 -17.68 66.84 -16.75
CA GLY A 130 -16.43 67.59 -16.72
C GLY A 130 -15.22 66.80 -17.20
N ILE A 131 -15.41 65.56 -17.66
CA ILE A 131 -14.36 64.70 -18.21
C ILE A 131 -14.55 64.61 -19.72
N ASN A 132 -13.48 64.80 -20.48
CA ASN A 132 -13.50 64.64 -21.93
C ASN A 132 -13.37 63.16 -22.28
N TYR A 133 -14.49 62.46 -22.41
CA TYR A 133 -14.51 61.10 -22.93
C TYR A 133 -14.52 61.07 -24.46
N VAL A 134 -13.86 60.06 -25.03
CA VAL A 134 -13.91 59.71 -26.45
C VAL A 134 -14.53 58.32 -26.59
N ILE A 135 -15.30 58.09 -27.66
CA ILE A 135 -15.86 56.77 -27.95
C ILE A 135 -14.73 55.87 -28.46
N SER A 136 -14.36 54.87 -27.67
CA SER A 136 -13.39 53.83 -28.07
C SER A 136 -14.09 52.72 -28.85
N GLN A 137 -15.28 52.31 -28.42
CA GLN A 137 -16.06 51.27 -29.09
C GLN A 137 -17.57 51.53 -29.04
N LYS A 138 -18.26 51.18 -30.13
CA LYS A 138 -19.73 51.11 -30.20
C LYS A 138 -20.11 49.63 -30.16
N GLU A 139 -20.74 49.20 -29.08
CA GLU A 139 -21.08 47.80 -28.84
C GLU A 139 -22.54 47.50 -29.24
N LEU A 140 -22.87 46.20 -29.35
CA LEU A 140 -24.25 45.76 -29.56
C LEU A 140 -25.14 46.21 -28.38
N ASN A 141 -26.44 46.40 -28.63
CA ASN A 141 -27.42 46.95 -27.68
C ASN A 141 -27.26 48.44 -27.35
N ASN A 142 -26.74 49.23 -28.30
CA ASN A 142 -26.61 50.68 -28.18
C ASN A 142 -25.76 51.14 -26.98
N THR A 143 -24.76 50.35 -26.60
CA THR A 143 -23.81 50.66 -25.54
C THR A 143 -22.56 51.35 -26.11
N LEU A 144 -21.93 52.21 -25.30
CA LEU A 144 -20.71 52.91 -25.68
C LEU A 144 -19.60 52.57 -24.69
N VAL A 145 -18.40 52.27 -25.18
CA VAL A 145 -17.19 52.25 -24.35
C VAL A 145 -16.50 53.58 -24.50
N LEU A 146 -16.36 54.29 -23.39
CA LEU A 146 -15.79 55.62 -23.31
C LEU A 146 -14.45 55.57 -22.61
N VAL A 147 -13.47 56.30 -23.11
CA VAL A 147 -12.13 56.40 -22.53
C VAL A 147 -11.78 57.87 -22.33
N PRO A 148 -11.22 58.28 -21.18
CA PRO A 148 -10.74 59.65 -20.99
C PRO A 148 -9.71 60.02 -22.07
N GLU A 149 -9.90 61.16 -22.72
CA GLU A 149 -9.00 61.66 -23.76
C GLU A 149 -7.57 61.83 -23.24
N GLU A 150 -7.42 62.24 -21.97
CA GLU A 150 -6.13 62.36 -21.29
C GLU A 150 -5.39 61.01 -21.23
N LYS A 151 -6.11 59.91 -20.96
CA LYS A 151 -5.51 58.58 -20.93
C LYS A 151 -5.08 58.12 -22.32
N ILE A 152 -5.86 58.40 -23.36
CA ILE A 152 -5.47 58.15 -24.75
C ILE A 152 -4.20 58.94 -25.10
N ARG A 153 -4.10 60.20 -24.66
CA ARG A 153 -2.93 61.06 -24.89
C ARG A 153 -1.68 60.53 -24.20
N GLU A 154 -1.80 60.10 -22.95
CA GLU A 154 -0.73 59.48 -22.16
C GLU A 154 -0.19 58.22 -22.87
N LEU A 155 -1.09 57.30 -23.28
CA LEU A 155 -0.71 56.08 -23.99
C LEU A 155 -0.04 56.39 -25.33
N ARG A 156 -0.54 57.38 -26.09
CA ARG A 156 0.11 57.82 -27.33
C ARG A 156 1.48 58.44 -27.09
N GLN A 157 1.68 59.17 -26.00
CA GLN A 157 2.99 59.72 -25.64
C GLN A 157 3.98 58.59 -25.31
N GLN A 158 3.58 57.60 -24.51
CA GLN A 158 4.41 56.43 -24.19
C GLN A 158 4.73 55.64 -25.47
N ALA A 159 3.73 55.39 -26.33
CA ALA A 159 3.93 54.74 -27.62
C ALA A 159 4.87 55.53 -28.54
N GLN A 160 4.84 56.86 -28.50
CA GLN A 160 5.76 57.70 -29.28
C GLN A 160 7.20 57.61 -28.76
N VAL A 161 7.39 57.54 -27.43
CA VAL A 161 8.71 57.31 -26.83
C VAL A 161 9.27 55.95 -27.30
N LEU A 162 8.46 54.89 -27.25
CA LEU A 162 8.83 53.57 -27.78
C LEU A 162 9.18 53.64 -29.27
N ARG A 163 8.36 54.31 -30.09
CA ARG A 163 8.63 54.49 -31.53
C ARG A 163 9.96 55.19 -31.77
N ASN A 164 10.21 56.28 -31.04
CA ASN A 164 11.45 57.04 -31.17
C ASN A 164 12.66 56.18 -30.79
N ASP A 165 12.56 55.36 -29.76
CA ASP A 165 13.63 54.47 -29.32
C ASP A 165 13.90 53.31 -30.29
N LEU A 166 12.84 52.59 -30.72
CA LEU A 166 12.98 51.47 -31.67
C LEU A 166 13.52 51.90 -33.04
N ASN A 167 13.25 53.14 -33.46
CA ASN A 167 13.76 53.70 -34.70
C ASN A 167 15.24 54.11 -34.64
N GLN A 168 15.87 54.16 -33.45
CA GLN A 168 17.30 54.45 -33.34
C GLN A 168 18.14 53.30 -33.92
N ALA A 169 19.37 53.58 -34.37
CA ALA A 169 20.28 52.54 -34.84
C ALA A 169 20.57 51.49 -33.74
N THR A 170 20.61 51.94 -32.48
CA THR A 170 20.83 51.13 -31.29
C THR A 170 19.73 51.46 -30.28
N PRO A 171 18.61 50.72 -30.28
CA PRO A 171 17.53 50.93 -29.32
C PRO A 171 18.06 50.82 -27.90
N THR A 172 17.59 51.70 -27.02
CA THR A 172 17.99 51.71 -25.59
C THR A 172 17.09 50.81 -24.74
N ILE A 173 15.91 50.46 -25.23
CA ILE A 173 14.99 49.51 -24.60
C ILE A 173 15.60 48.10 -24.50
N GLY A 174 15.52 47.51 -23.31
CA GLY A 174 15.95 46.12 -23.07
C GLY A 174 14.98 45.11 -23.68
N PHE A 175 15.44 43.88 -23.92
CA PHE A 175 14.58 42.84 -24.50
C PHE A 175 13.39 42.47 -23.59
N ASP A 176 13.62 42.38 -22.28
CA ASP A 176 12.57 42.08 -21.31
C ASP A 176 11.51 43.19 -21.27
N GLU A 177 11.94 44.45 -21.35
CA GLU A 177 11.06 45.62 -21.46
C GLU A 177 10.25 45.58 -22.77
N LEU A 178 10.89 45.26 -23.90
CA LEU A 178 10.22 45.09 -25.19
C LEU A 178 9.17 43.96 -25.16
N GLN A 179 9.45 42.85 -24.47
CA GLN A 179 8.48 41.77 -24.29
C GLN A 179 7.31 42.19 -23.37
N SER A 180 7.56 43.01 -22.34
CA SER A 180 6.49 43.63 -21.54
C SER A 180 5.59 44.46 -22.44
N TRP A 181 6.18 45.37 -23.23
CA TRP A 181 5.44 46.17 -24.20
C TRP A 181 4.58 45.34 -25.14
N LYS A 182 5.10 44.22 -25.65
CA LYS A 182 4.32 43.30 -26.50
C LYS A 182 3.10 42.71 -25.79
N GLY A 183 3.24 42.32 -24.52
CA GLY A 183 2.14 41.84 -23.69
C GLY A 183 1.15 42.95 -23.32
N ASP A 184 1.65 44.15 -23.09
CA ASP A 184 0.87 45.32 -22.68
C ASP A 184 0.13 45.94 -23.88
N LEU A 185 0.64 45.82 -25.11
CA LEU A 185 -0.06 46.29 -26.31
C LEU A 185 -1.46 45.69 -26.47
N GLN A 186 -1.62 44.41 -26.12
CA GLN A 186 -2.90 43.71 -26.19
C GLN A 186 -3.80 44.03 -25.00
N ARG A 187 -3.22 44.47 -23.87
CA ARG A 187 -3.94 44.71 -22.62
C ARG A 187 -4.14 46.20 -22.38
N GLU A 188 -3.09 46.95 -22.13
CA GLU A 188 -3.10 48.36 -21.72
C GLU A 188 -3.39 49.31 -22.89
N TYR A 189 -2.95 48.96 -24.09
CA TYR A 189 -3.12 49.80 -25.28
C TYR A 189 -4.36 49.44 -26.09
N SER A 190 -5.21 48.53 -25.61
CA SER A 190 -6.42 48.07 -26.31
C SER A 190 -7.44 49.19 -26.57
N VAL A 191 -7.32 50.32 -25.87
CA VAL A 191 -8.15 51.51 -26.04
C VAL A 191 -7.75 52.38 -27.23
N LEU A 192 -6.56 52.17 -27.79
CA LEU A 192 -6.10 52.84 -29.01
C LEU A 192 -6.75 52.24 -30.27
N PRO A 193 -6.80 52.97 -31.39
CA PRO A 193 -7.28 52.42 -32.66
C PRO A 193 -6.51 51.15 -33.05
N SER A 194 -7.22 50.13 -33.57
CA SER A 194 -6.60 48.85 -33.94
C SER A 194 -5.47 49.00 -34.96
N SER A 195 -5.49 50.03 -35.81
CA SER A 195 -4.38 50.37 -36.71
C SER A 195 -3.14 50.82 -35.94
N GLU A 196 -3.27 51.68 -34.91
CA GLU A 196 -2.14 52.12 -34.09
C GLU A 196 -1.52 50.95 -33.32
N ILE A 197 -2.36 50.06 -32.77
CA ILE A 197 -1.91 48.83 -32.09
C ILE A 197 -1.19 47.90 -33.09
N SER A 198 -1.74 47.73 -34.29
CA SER A 198 -1.13 46.90 -35.33
C SER A 198 0.22 47.46 -35.77
N ASP A 199 0.31 48.78 -35.95
CA ASP A 199 1.56 49.46 -36.31
C ASP A 199 2.62 49.31 -35.20
N LEU A 200 2.23 49.46 -33.93
CA LEU A 200 3.13 49.25 -32.80
C LEU A 200 3.56 47.78 -32.68
N SER A 201 2.64 46.85 -32.85
CA SER A 201 2.91 45.41 -32.82
C SER A 201 3.88 45.00 -33.94
N LEU A 202 3.70 45.55 -35.16
CA LEU A 202 4.60 45.36 -36.27
C LEU A 202 5.97 45.99 -35.99
N LEU A 203 6.01 47.20 -35.43
CA LEU A 203 7.26 47.88 -35.09
C LEU A 203 8.06 47.10 -34.02
N ILE A 204 7.39 46.60 -32.98
CA ILE A 204 8.01 45.72 -31.97
C ILE A 204 8.53 44.46 -32.67
N SER A 205 7.68 43.77 -33.43
CA SER A 205 8.02 42.49 -34.07
C SER A 205 9.19 42.62 -35.04
N THR A 206 9.28 43.72 -35.80
CA THR A 206 10.39 43.97 -36.74
C THR A 206 11.69 44.35 -36.03
N ASN A 207 11.64 44.88 -34.80
CA ASN A 207 12.82 45.20 -34.00
C ASN A 207 13.19 44.14 -32.95
N GLU A 208 12.38 43.09 -32.76
CA GLU A 208 12.65 42.03 -31.76
C GLU A 208 14.04 41.42 -31.91
N ALA A 209 14.42 41.02 -33.13
CA ALA A 209 15.73 40.39 -33.36
C ALA A 209 16.88 41.36 -33.10
N LYS A 210 16.72 42.63 -33.48
CA LYS A 210 17.71 43.68 -33.28
C LYS A 210 17.95 43.97 -31.79
N VAL A 211 16.88 44.14 -31.02
CA VAL A 211 16.96 44.34 -29.56
C VAL A 211 17.50 43.08 -28.89
N ALA A 212 17.06 41.89 -29.31
CA ALA A 212 17.57 40.63 -28.79
C ALA A 212 19.07 40.47 -29.04
N ASN A 213 19.58 40.83 -30.21
CA ASN A 213 21.00 40.78 -30.53
C ASN A 213 21.84 41.67 -29.60
N ILE A 214 21.38 42.91 -29.38
CA ILE A 214 22.08 43.89 -28.53
C ILE A 214 22.10 43.40 -27.08
N ASP A 215 20.94 43.05 -26.53
CA ASP A 215 20.81 42.62 -25.13
C ASP A 215 21.53 41.28 -24.89
N LEU A 216 21.49 40.35 -25.85
CA LEU A 216 22.22 39.08 -25.76
C LEU A 216 23.73 39.32 -25.67
N LEU A 217 24.29 40.14 -26.55
CA LEU A 217 25.72 40.44 -26.52
C LEU A 217 26.11 41.17 -25.23
N ALA A 218 25.32 42.16 -24.81
CA ALA A 218 25.54 42.89 -23.55
C ALA A 218 25.54 41.94 -22.34
N LYS A 219 24.54 41.05 -22.23
CA LYS A 219 24.46 40.05 -21.16
C LYS A 219 25.63 39.07 -21.20
N VAL A 220 26.06 38.62 -22.38
CA VAL A 220 27.24 37.73 -22.52
C VAL A 220 28.54 38.45 -22.14
N GLN A 221 28.69 39.73 -22.47
CA GLN A 221 29.86 40.51 -22.10
C GLN A 221 29.99 40.67 -20.58
N GLN A 222 28.87 40.79 -19.86
CA GLN A 222 28.87 40.77 -18.40
C GLN A 222 29.37 39.43 -17.82
N LEU A 223 29.34 38.33 -18.58
CA LEU A 223 29.87 37.05 -18.11
C LEU A 223 31.40 36.97 -18.16
N GLN A 224 32.07 37.86 -18.92
CA GLN A 224 33.53 37.85 -19.03
C GLN A 224 34.22 38.23 -17.71
N VAL A 225 33.54 38.94 -16.82
CA VAL A 225 34.06 39.34 -15.49
C VAL A 225 33.83 38.29 -14.40
N LEU A 226 33.16 37.17 -14.72
CA LEU A 226 32.95 36.10 -13.74
C LEU A 226 34.29 35.53 -13.24
N ASN A 227 34.34 35.17 -11.96
CA ASN A 227 35.53 34.60 -11.36
C ASN A 227 35.92 33.27 -12.02
N PRO A 228 37.22 32.92 -12.04
CA PRO A 228 37.66 31.65 -12.59
C PRO A 228 37.39 30.50 -11.61
N ASP A 229 36.11 30.14 -11.44
CA ASP A 229 35.66 29.04 -10.58
C ASP A 229 34.60 28.16 -11.25
N LEU A 230 34.33 27.00 -10.65
CA LEU A 230 33.37 26.02 -11.18
C LEU A 230 31.92 26.55 -11.19
N ASN A 231 31.55 27.43 -10.26
CA ASN A 231 30.22 28.03 -10.24
C ASN A 231 30.00 28.91 -11.47
N SER A 232 31.02 29.67 -11.86
CA SER A 232 31.03 30.51 -13.05
C SER A 232 30.92 29.68 -14.32
N VAL A 233 31.61 28.53 -14.40
CA VAL A 233 31.41 27.57 -15.51
C VAL A 233 29.98 27.09 -15.59
N ASN A 234 29.34 26.77 -14.45
CA ASN A 234 27.95 26.33 -14.43
C ASN A 234 26.97 27.43 -14.87
N VAL A 235 27.22 28.68 -14.50
CA VAL A 235 26.46 29.85 -14.97
C VAL A 235 26.60 30.00 -16.48
N LEU A 236 27.83 29.96 -16.99
CA LEU A 236 28.14 30.04 -18.42
C LEU A 236 27.48 28.90 -19.22
N ASN A 237 27.58 27.66 -18.75
CA ASN A 237 27.03 26.49 -19.43
C ASN A 237 25.50 26.48 -19.48
N ARG A 238 24.83 27.13 -18.51
CA ARG A 238 23.36 27.25 -18.46
C ARG A 238 22.84 28.52 -19.11
N PHE A 239 23.72 29.42 -19.56
CA PHE A 239 23.35 30.76 -19.99
C PHE A 239 22.34 30.76 -21.14
N SER A 240 22.54 29.89 -22.14
CA SER A 240 21.60 29.78 -23.28
C SER A 240 20.21 29.33 -22.86
N GLY A 241 20.12 28.37 -21.93
CA GLY A 241 18.85 27.93 -21.37
C GLY A 241 18.19 28.99 -20.49
N ALA A 242 18.97 29.68 -19.65
CA ALA A 242 18.47 30.77 -18.80
C ALA A 242 17.95 31.97 -19.61
N ASN A 243 18.44 32.14 -20.83
CA ASN A 243 18.06 33.22 -21.75
C ASN A 243 17.38 32.66 -23.02
N ALA A 244 16.63 31.55 -22.92
CA ALA A 244 16.12 30.84 -24.08
C ALA A 244 15.26 31.71 -25.03
N LEU A 245 14.40 32.58 -24.50
CA LEU A 245 13.58 33.47 -25.31
C LEU A 245 14.44 34.48 -26.08
N LEU A 246 15.40 35.10 -25.39
CA LEU A 246 16.35 36.04 -25.98
C LEU A 246 17.17 35.36 -27.10
N TYR A 247 17.69 34.17 -26.83
CA TYR A 247 18.39 33.35 -27.82
C TYR A 247 17.52 33.03 -29.03
N SER A 248 16.25 32.65 -28.83
CA SER A 248 15.35 32.28 -29.93
C SER A 248 15.03 33.44 -30.87
N LYS A 249 15.20 34.68 -30.40
CA LYS A 249 14.93 35.91 -31.16
C LYS A 249 16.17 36.53 -31.77
N ALA A 250 17.34 36.33 -31.18
CA ALA A 250 18.60 36.75 -31.77
C ALA A 250 18.87 36.03 -33.10
N ASP A 251 19.58 36.67 -34.01
CA ASP A 251 19.99 36.04 -35.27
C ASP A 251 21.09 34.99 -35.06
N ALA A 252 21.26 34.10 -36.04
CA ALA A 252 22.19 32.99 -35.96
C ALA A 252 23.66 33.43 -35.75
N LEU A 253 24.07 34.56 -36.36
CA LEU A 253 25.43 35.07 -36.21
C LEU A 253 25.68 35.57 -34.78
N THR A 254 24.68 36.22 -34.18
CA THR A 254 24.74 36.73 -32.82
C THR A 254 24.69 35.60 -31.80
N GLN A 255 23.85 34.59 -32.02
CA GLN A 255 23.84 33.35 -31.22
C GLN A 255 25.21 32.65 -31.28
N GLN A 256 25.82 32.53 -32.47
CA GLN A 256 27.15 31.95 -32.63
C GLN A 256 28.20 32.76 -31.86
N ARG A 257 28.23 34.09 -32.03
CA ARG A 257 29.16 34.97 -31.29
C ARG A 257 29.00 34.85 -29.78
N ALA A 258 27.76 34.80 -29.29
CA ALA A 258 27.46 34.59 -27.87
C ALA A 258 28.04 33.26 -27.38
N ASN A 259 27.80 32.17 -28.13
CA ASN A 259 28.33 30.85 -27.81
C ASN A 259 29.86 30.80 -27.85
N ASP A 260 30.49 31.48 -28.81
CA ASP A 260 31.96 31.57 -28.93
C ASP A 260 32.56 32.29 -27.71
N ILE A 261 31.96 33.39 -27.26
CA ILE A 261 32.41 34.12 -26.06
C ILE A 261 32.26 33.23 -24.81
N ILE A 262 31.11 32.55 -24.66
CA ILE A 262 30.85 31.64 -23.54
C ILE A 262 31.84 30.48 -23.54
N PHE A 263 32.05 29.84 -24.69
CA PHE A 263 32.97 28.71 -24.84
C PHE A 263 34.42 29.12 -24.57
N THR A 264 34.83 30.26 -25.11
CA THR A 264 36.16 30.84 -24.85
C THR A 264 36.34 31.10 -23.36
N ARG A 265 35.34 31.71 -22.71
CA ARG A 265 35.42 32.00 -21.28
C ARG A 265 35.46 30.73 -20.43
N ILE A 266 34.63 29.72 -20.73
CA ILE A 266 34.69 28.42 -20.03
C ILE A 266 36.08 27.79 -20.19
N THR A 267 36.66 27.83 -21.40
CA THR A 267 38.00 27.34 -21.68
C THR A 267 39.06 28.07 -20.85
N GLU A 268 39.00 29.40 -20.77
CA GLU A 268 39.90 30.19 -19.92
C GLU A 268 39.80 29.82 -18.44
N ILE A 269 38.57 29.63 -17.92
CA ILE A 269 38.36 29.23 -16.53
C ILE A 269 38.93 27.83 -16.28
N PHE A 270 38.68 26.87 -17.17
CA PHE A 270 39.26 25.53 -17.05
C PHE A 270 40.78 25.52 -17.09
N ASN A 271 41.40 26.34 -17.94
CA ASN A 271 42.85 26.50 -17.97
C ASN A 271 43.43 27.02 -16.64
N GLN A 272 42.61 27.68 -15.81
CA GLN A 272 43.02 28.18 -14.49
C GLN A 272 42.75 27.16 -13.37
N ILE A 273 41.59 26.49 -13.36
CA ILE A 273 41.19 25.63 -12.23
C ILE A 273 41.64 24.17 -12.37
N LEU A 274 41.71 23.63 -13.59
CA LEU A 274 42.08 22.22 -13.78
C LEU A 274 43.55 21.89 -13.49
N PRO A 275 44.54 22.80 -13.60
CA PRO A 275 45.89 22.53 -13.12
C PRO A 275 45.95 22.13 -11.64
N GLU A 276 45.12 22.71 -10.79
CA GLU A 276 45.05 22.33 -9.36
C GLU A 276 44.53 20.90 -9.20
N GLU A 277 43.50 20.51 -9.95
CA GLU A 277 42.97 19.14 -9.95
C GLU A 277 44.00 18.14 -10.52
N LYS A 278 44.77 18.53 -11.55
CA LYS A 278 45.91 17.74 -12.06
C LYS A 278 46.98 17.54 -10.98
N ASN A 279 47.28 18.57 -10.18
CA ASN A 279 48.22 18.47 -9.06
C ASN A 279 47.70 17.56 -7.93
N LYS A 280 46.41 17.66 -7.58
CA LYS A 280 45.75 16.75 -6.62
C LYS A 280 45.77 15.31 -7.12
N LEU A 281 45.50 15.10 -8.41
CA LEU A 281 45.63 13.77 -9.02
C LEU A 281 47.07 13.28 -8.92
N ALA A 282 48.06 14.11 -9.22
CA ALA A 282 49.48 13.78 -9.17
C ALA A 282 49.96 13.39 -7.75
N SER A 283 49.41 14.02 -6.70
CA SER A 283 49.80 13.74 -5.31
C SER A 283 49.27 12.41 -4.75
N ILE A 284 48.34 11.74 -5.44
CA ILE A 284 47.89 10.40 -5.03
C ILE A 284 49.04 9.40 -5.15
N GLU A 285 49.40 8.74 -4.04
CA GLU A 285 50.50 7.77 -3.96
C GLU A 285 50.30 6.60 -4.94
N PRO A 286 51.35 6.09 -5.60
CA PRO A 286 51.23 4.93 -6.50
C PRO A 286 50.96 3.63 -5.72
N GLY A 287 50.50 2.59 -6.43
CA GLY A 287 50.31 1.25 -5.85
C GLY A 287 48.98 1.08 -5.10
N LYS A 288 48.94 0.11 -4.17
CA LYS A 288 47.70 -0.34 -3.50
C LYS A 288 47.08 0.73 -2.61
N GLU A 289 47.92 1.44 -1.85
CA GLU A 289 47.47 2.48 -0.91
C GLU A 289 46.77 3.65 -1.63
N GLY A 290 47.13 3.91 -2.88
CA GLY A 290 46.51 4.93 -3.72
C GLY A 290 45.16 4.55 -4.36
N ILE A 291 44.74 3.29 -4.33
CA ILE A 291 43.49 2.85 -4.99
C ILE A 291 42.24 3.47 -4.34
N GLY A 292 42.20 3.51 -3.00
CA GLY A 292 41.12 4.18 -2.27
C GLY A 292 41.04 5.67 -2.61
N PRO A 293 42.14 6.44 -2.43
CA PRO A 293 42.20 7.85 -2.78
C PRO A 293 41.86 8.17 -4.25
N ILE A 294 42.33 7.39 -5.23
CA ILE A 294 42.02 7.66 -6.65
C ILE A 294 40.55 7.38 -6.98
N ASN A 295 39.93 6.39 -6.32
CA ASN A 295 38.49 6.15 -6.45
C ASN A 295 37.67 7.32 -5.90
N ALA A 296 38.04 7.83 -4.72
CA ALA A 296 37.41 9.01 -4.14
C ALA A 296 37.60 10.25 -5.02
N PHE A 297 38.80 10.42 -5.59
CA PHE A 297 39.09 11.49 -6.54
C PHE A 297 38.21 11.39 -7.80
N TYR A 298 38.10 10.21 -8.41
CA TYR A 298 37.24 9.99 -9.58
C TYR A 298 35.77 10.28 -9.28
N GLN A 299 35.25 9.88 -8.12
CA GLN A 299 33.88 10.19 -7.70
C GLN A 299 33.66 11.69 -7.56
N SER A 300 34.58 12.39 -6.87
CA SER A 300 34.53 13.85 -6.74
C SER A 300 34.61 14.55 -8.10
N PHE A 301 35.50 14.09 -8.98
CA PHE A 301 35.61 14.57 -10.35
C PHE A 301 34.30 14.39 -11.12
N THR A 302 33.68 13.22 -11.05
CA THR A 302 32.41 12.93 -11.73
C THR A 302 31.29 13.82 -11.22
N GLN A 303 31.20 14.04 -9.90
CA GLN A 303 30.21 14.92 -9.30
C GLN A 303 30.38 16.39 -9.74
N LYS A 304 31.63 16.87 -9.80
CA LYS A 304 31.94 18.27 -10.16
C LYS A 304 31.86 18.53 -11.66
N TYR A 305 32.36 17.61 -12.47
CA TYR A 305 32.65 17.83 -13.89
C TYR A 305 31.91 16.88 -14.84
N GLY A 306 31.12 15.92 -14.34
CA GLY A 306 30.47 14.91 -15.19
C GLY A 306 29.57 15.49 -16.29
N ASN A 307 28.85 16.57 -16.00
CA ASN A 307 28.01 17.28 -16.98
C ASN A 307 28.81 18.20 -17.94
N LEU A 308 30.13 18.24 -17.79
CA LEU A 308 31.05 19.11 -18.53
C LEU A 308 32.06 18.29 -19.36
N LEU A 309 31.80 17.00 -19.59
CA LEU A 309 32.65 16.11 -20.38
C LEU A 309 32.69 16.45 -21.88
N THR A 310 31.85 17.37 -22.35
CA THR A 310 31.89 17.92 -23.70
C THR A 310 33.08 18.84 -23.94
N PHE A 311 33.72 19.33 -22.88
CA PHE A 311 34.90 20.19 -22.97
C PHE A 311 36.18 19.33 -22.96
N GLU A 312 37.07 19.56 -23.93
CA GLU A 312 38.24 18.70 -24.14
C GLU A 312 39.17 18.69 -22.91
N GLN A 313 39.32 19.81 -22.20
CA GLN A 313 40.16 19.89 -21.00
C GLN A 313 39.65 19.00 -19.85
N VAL A 314 38.33 18.87 -19.71
CA VAL A 314 37.70 18.00 -18.70
C VAL A 314 37.85 16.54 -19.11
N LYS A 315 37.68 16.25 -20.41
CA LYS A 315 37.89 14.91 -20.99
C LYS A 315 39.34 14.46 -20.86
N GLU A 316 40.31 15.34 -21.11
CA GLU A 316 41.73 15.09 -20.87
C GLU A 316 42.01 14.76 -19.41
N LEU A 317 41.46 15.51 -18.47
CA LEU A 317 41.61 15.21 -17.05
C LEU A 317 41.02 13.84 -16.71
N LYS A 318 39.82 13.50 -17.22
CA LYS A 318 39.23 12.16 -17.06
C LYS A 318 40.17 11.06 -17.56
N MET A 319 40.72 11.21 -18.76
CA MET A 319 41.68 10.26 -19.35
C MET A 319 42.94 10.13 -18.48
N LEU A 320 43.45 11.23 -17.91
CA LEU A 320 44.57 11.19 -16.98
C LEU A 320 44.25 10.43 -15.68
N ILE A 321 43.05 10.59 -15.13
CA ILE A 321 42.61 9.84 -13.94
C ILE A 321 42.56 8.34 -14.26
N GLU A 322 41.92 7.98 -15.38
CA GLU A 322 41.78 6.60 -15.84
C GLU A 322 43.15 5.96 -16.12
N ALA A 323 44.05 6.68 -16.78
CA ALA A 323 45.42 6.23 -17.04
C ALA A 323 46.25 6.06 -15.77
N LYS A 324 46.16 7.01 -14.82
CA LYS A 324 46.86 6.91 -13.53
C LYS A 324 46.37 5.71 -12.73
N LYS A 325 45.04 5.51 -12.64
CA LYS A 325 44.47 4.34 -11.98
C LYS A 325 44.95 3.05 -12.65
N SER A 326 44.90 2.97 -13.97
CA SER A 326 45.37 1.79 -14.71
C SER A 326 46.84 1.46 -14.45
N SER A 327 47.70 2.48 -14.37
CA SER A 327 49.11 2.31 -14.02
C SER A 327 49.30 1.75 -12.60
N MET A 328 48.53 2.24 -11.62
CA MET A 328 48.57 1.73 -10.24
C MET A 328 48.13 0.26 -10.18
N LEU A 329 47.07 -0.10 -10.90
CA LEU A 329 46.59 -1.48 -10.97
C LEU A 329 47.59 -2.40 -11.64
N THR A 330 48.30 -1.92 -12.67
CA THR A 330 49.37 -2.68 -13.31
C THR A 330 50.49 -3.01 -12.30
N ALA A 331 50.82 -2.08 -11.40
CA ALA A 331 51.82 -2.33 -10.36
C ALA A 331 51.41 -3.41 -9.33
N ILE A 332 50.10 -3.58 -9.08
CA ILE A 332 49.57 -4.53 -8.09
C ILE A 332 48.78 -5.71 -8.71
N ALA A 333 48.87 -5.91 -10.02
CA ALA A 333 48.05 -6.88 -10.74
C ALA A 333 48.19 -8.32 -10.22
N ARG A 334 49.37 -8.68 -9.71
CA ARG A 334 49.61 -9.99 -9.09
C ARG A 334 48.78 -10.19 -7.83
N GLU A 335 48.67 -9.17 -6.98
CA GLU A 335 47.87 -9.23 -5.76
C GLU A 335 46.39 -9.31 -6.09
N ILE A 336 45.92 -8.47 -7.04
CA ILE A 336 44.52 -8.50 -7.49
C ILE A 336 44.18 -9.89 -8.03
N ARG A 337 45.06 -10.49 -8.84
CA ARG A 337 44.86 -11.85 -9.35
C ARG A 337 44.74 -12.88 -8.23
N LEU A 338 45.58 -12.80 -7.20
CA LEU A 338 45.48 -13.68 -6.03
C LEU A 338 44.18 -13.46 -5.25
N GLU A 339 43.72 -12.22 -5.10
CA GLU A 339 42.42 -11.91 -4.48
C GLU A 339 41.27 -12.50 -5.30
N ILE A 340 41.33 -12.43 -6.64
CA ILE A 340 40.35 -13.07 -7.55
C ILE A 340 40.37 -14.59 -7.37
N ASP A 341 41.55 -15.21 -7.44
CA ASP A 341 41.71 -16.67 -7.35
C ASP A 341 41.21 -17.22 -6.00
N ASN A 342 41.42 -16.48 -4.92
CA ASN A 342 41.00 -16.85 -3.57
C ASN A 342 39.52 -16.54 -3.27
N ALA A 343 38.82 -15.81 -4.14
CA ALA A 343 37.40 -15.50 -3.92
C ALA A 343 36.57 -16.80 -3.84
N GLN A 344 35.73 -16.86 -2.80
CA GLN A 344 34.83 -17.97 -2.49
C GLN A 344 33.37 -17.64 -2.80
N SER A 345 33.06 -16.39 -3.15
CA SER A 345 31.71 -15.96 -3.51
C SER A 345 31.70 -14.95 -4.64
N VAL A 346 30.56 -14.86 -5.33
CA VAL A 346 30.31 -13.85 -6.37
C VAL A 346 30.40 -12.42 -5.79
N ASN A 347 29.93 -12.21 -4.56
CA ASN A 347 29.98 -10.90 -3.90
C ASN A 347 31.42 -10.43 -3.63
N GLN A 348 32.33 -11.35 -3.31
CA GLN A 348 33.76 -11.01 -3.18
C GLN A 348 34.34 -10.57 -4.54
N LEU A 349 33.99 -11.25 -5.62
CA LEU A 349 34.41 -10.85 -6.98
C LEU A 349 33.85 -9.50 -7.41
N GLU A 350 32.60 -9.18 -7.02
CA GLU A 350 32.00 -7.86 -7.27
C GLU A 350 32.69 -6.76 -6.46
N THR A 351 33.06 -7.05 -5.22
CA THR A 351 33.86 -6.14 -4.39
C THR A 351 35.22 -5.86 -5.03
N ILE A 352 35.90 -6.88 -5.53
CA ILE A 352 37.17 -6.75 -6.26
C ILE A 352 36.97 -5.91 -7.54
N THR A 353 35.92 -6.19 -8.31
CA THR A 353 35.61 -5.45 -9.55
C THR A 353 35.38 -3.97 -9.27
N ASN A 354 34.54 -3.65 -8.28
CA ASN A 354 34.20 -2.28 -7.93
C ASN A 354 35.41 -1.52 -7.36
N THR A 355 36.24 -2.19 -6.57
CA THR A 355 37.44 -1.59 -5.96
C THR A 355 38.50 -1.30 -7.02
N TYR A 356 38.84 -2.31 -7.81
CA TYR A 356 40.01 -2.26 -8.69
C TYR A 356 39.68 -1.91 -10.14
N LEU A 357 38.68 -2.56 -10.75
CA LEU A 357 38.48 -2.52 -12.20
C LEU A 357 37.44 -1.49 -12.68
N SER A 358 36.86 -0.71 -11.77
CA SER A 358 35.99 0.42 -12.12
C SER A 358 36.80 1.61 -12.63
N HIS A 359 36.28 2.41 -13.58
CA HIS A 359 36.88 3.72 -13.92
C HIS A 359 38.36 3.66 -14.32
N VAL A 360 38.70 2.68 -15.14
CA VAL A 360 40.04 2.42 -15.65
C VAL A 360 40.07 2.64 -17.15
N ASP A 361 41.27 2.85 -17.69
CA ASP A 361 41.50 2.79 -19.13
C ASP A 361 41.21 1.38 -19.66
N THR A 362 40.13 1.23 -20.42
CA THR A 362 39.68 -0.04 -21.01
C THR A 362 40.59 -0.53 -22.13
N GLY A 363 41.50 0.32 -22.65
CA GLY A 363 42.54 -0.09 -23.60
C GLY A 363 43.69 -0.87 -22.97
N ASN A 364 43.79 -0.92 -21.64
CA ASN A 364 44.86 -1.64 -20.95
C ASN A 364 44.63 -3.17 -20.98
N SER A 365 45.52 -3.88 -21.66
CA SER A 365 45.42 -5.35 -21.85
C SER A 365 45.47 -6.15 -20.55
N LEU A 366 46.23 -5.70 -19.55
CA LEU A 366 46.35 -6.39 -18.26
C LEU A 366 45.05 -6.28 -17.45
N ILE A 367 44.37 -5.13 -17.52
CA ILE A 367 43.06 -4.92 -16.91
C ILE A 367 42.02 -5.82 -17.58
N ALA A 368 42.06 -5.93 -18.91
CA ALA A 368 41.21 -6.87 -19.64
C ALA A 368 41.44 -8.32 -19.17
N THR A 369 42.70 -8.75 -19.00
CA THR A 369 43.03 -10.07 -18.46
C THR A 369 42.51 -10.29 -17.03
N LEU A 370 42.60 -9.29 -16.15
CA LEU A 370 42.04 -9.39 -14.79
C LEU A 370 40.51 -9.53 -14.83
N ASN A 371 39.84 -8.77 -15.69
CA ASN A 371 38.40 -8.85 -15.87
C ASN A 371 37.96 -10.22 -16.42
N GLU A 372 38.67 -10.75 -17.42
CA GLU A 372 38.45 -12.10 -17.93
C GLU A 372 38.62 -13.16 -16.84
N ARG A 373 39.62 -13.01 -15.96
CA ARG A 373 39.83 -13.92 -14.83
C ARG A 373 38.69 -13.84 -13.81
N ILE A 374 38.16 -12.65 -13.51
CA ILE A 374 36.95 -12.48 -12.68
C ILE A 374 35.76 -13.23 -13.30
N ILE A 375 35.54 -13.07 -14.59
CA ILE A 375 34.45 -13.75 -15.30
C ILE A 375 34.63 -15.27 -15.22
N ALA A 376 35.85 -15.78 -15.42
CA ALA A 376 36.14 -17.21 -15.31
C ALA A 376 35.89 -17.72 -13.89
N ARG A 377 36.42 -17.04 -12.86
CA ARG A 377 36.25 -17.44 -11.47
C ARG A 377 34.78 -17.38 -11.02
N LYS A 378 34.01 -16.39 -11.50
CA LYS A 378 32.56 -16.30 -11.24
C LYS A 378 31.82 -17.54 -11.74
N ARG A 379 32.18 -18.06 -12.92
CA ARG A 379 31.61 -19.31 -13.44
C ARG A 379 32.01 -20.52 -12.59
N GLU A 380 33.27 -20.61 -12.18
CA GLU A 380 33.75 -21.70 -11.31
C GLU A 380 32.97 -21.76 -9.99
N ILE A 381 32.80 -20.62 -9.30
CA ILE A 381 32.05 -20.53 -8.03
C ILE A 381 30.59 -20.99 -8.23
N LEU A 382 29.92 -20.50 -9.28
CA LEU A 382 28.53 -20.87 -9.57
C LEU A 382 28.38 -22.36 -9.89
N GLU A 383 29.35 -22.97 -10.59
CA GLU A 383 29.36 -24.41 -10.86
C GLU A 383 29.59 -25.23 -9.58
N GLU A 384 30.50 -24.79 -8.69
CA GLU A 384 30.73 -25.43 -7.40
C GLU A 384 29.49 -25.40 -6.50
N GLU A 385 28.81 -24.25 -6.40
CA GLU A 385 27.55 -24.10 -5.67
C GLU A 385 26.47 -25.05 -6.21
N LYS A 386 26.31 -25.09 -7.54
CA LYS A 386 25.37 -26.00 -8.21
C LYS A 386 25.68 -27.47 -7.92
N ARG A 387 26.97 -27.86 -7.89
CA ARG A 387 27.38 -29.23 -7.56
C ARG A 387 27.05 -29.58 -6.11
N ARG A 388 27.30 -28.68 -5.16
CA ARG A 388 26.97 -28.89 -3.73
C ARG A 388 25.47 -29.07 -3.53
N GLU A 389 24.65 -28.26 -4.20
CA GLU A 389 23.20 -28.35 -4.10
C GLU A 389 22.67 -29.66 -4.70
N LEU A 390 23.15 -30.05 -5.89
CA LEU A 390 22.79 -31.33 -6.50
C LEU A 390 23.21 -32.53 -5.61
N ALA A 391 24.36 -32.47 -4.95
CA ALA A 391 24.81 -33.52 -4.03
C ALA A 391 23.88 -33.64 -2.80
N LYS A 392 23.43 -32.51 -2.23
CA LYS A 392 22.45 -32.51 -1.12
C LYS A 392 21.13 -33.12 -1.55
N GLN A 393 20.63 -32.75 -2.73
CA GLN A 393 19.38 -33.29 -3.26
C GLN A 393 19.46 -34.80 -3.49
N ARG A 394 20.57 -35.29 -4.06
CA ARG A 394 20.82 -36.73 -4.23
C ARG A 394 20.87 -37.47 -2.90
N ALA A 395 21.61 -36.95 -1.91
CA ALA A 395 21.70 -37.57 -0.59
C ALA A 395 20.33 -37.64 0.11
N GLU A 396 19.51 -36.59 0.00
CA GLU A 396 18.15 -36.58 0.55
C GLU A 396 17.22 -37.56 -0.19
N GLN A 397 17.33 -37.64 -1.51
CA GLN A 397 16.55 -38.59 -2.30
C GLN A 397 16.93 -40.04 -1.97
N GLU A 398 18.22 -40.35 -1.88
CA GLU A 398 18.71 -41.67 -1.47
C GLU A 398 18.24 -42.05 -0.06
N ARG A 399 18.22 -41.09 0.87
CA ARG A 399 17.67 -41.27 2.22
C ARG A 399 16.18 -41.63 2.17
N ARG A 400 15.37 -40.91 1.38
CA ARG A 400 13.93 -41.19 1.21
C ARG A 400 13.68 -42.55 0.57
N ASP A 401 14.43 -42.89 -0.46
CA ASP A 401 14.29 -44.17 -1.15
C ASP A 401 14.68 -45.34 -0.25
N ARG A 402 15.69 -45.20 0.62
CA ARG A 402 16.05 -46.23 1.60
C ARG A 402 14.91 -46.48 2.59
N ILE A 403 14.32 -45.42 3.14
CA ILE A 403 13.21 -45.51 4.10
C ILE A 403 11.98 -46.15 3.45
N ARG A 404 11.63 -45.75 2.22
CA ARG A 404 10.52 -46.39 1.48
C ARG A 404 10.75 -47.89 1.29
N ARG A 405 11.97 -48.32 0.93
CA ARG A 405 12.29 -49.75 0.77
C ARG A 405 12.17 -50.52 2.10
N GLU A 406 12.62 -49.93 3.20
CA GLU A 406 12.51 -50.53 4.54
C GLU A 406 11.05 -50.69 4.99
N GLU A 407 10.21 -49.67 4.74
CA GLU A 407 8.77 -49.72 5.01
C GLU A 407 8.05 -50.76 4.14
N GLU A 408 8.36 -50.82 2.84
CA GLU A 408 7.80 -51.82 1.92
C GLU A 408 8.21 -53.24 2.34
N ALA A 409 9.48 -53.45 2.72
CA ALA A 409 9.95 -54.73 3.25
C ALA A 409 9.19 -55.11 4.53
N ARG A 410 9.00 -54.15 5.44
CA ARG A 410 8.27 -54.38 6.69
C ARG A 410 6.82 -54.79 6.43
N ARG A 411 6.11 -54.09 5.54
CA ARG A 411 4.73 -54.43 5.16
C ARG A 411 4.63 -55.83 4.54
N ARG A 412 5.62 -56.25 3.75
CA ARG A 412 5.67 -57.61 3.20
C ARG A 412 5.79 -58.66 4.29
N VAL A 413 6.67 -58.44 5.28
CA VAL A 413 6.82 -59.38 6.40
C VAL A 413 5.57 -59.43 7.26
N ILE A 414 4.93 -58.29 7.57
CA ILE A 414 3.62 -58.25 8.26
C ILE A 414 2.59 -59.10 7.51
N SER A 415 2.47 -58.91 6.20
CA SER A 415 1.53 -59.67 5.37
C SER A 415 1.83 -61.18 5.36
N GLN A 416 3.12 -61.56 5.33
CA GLN A 416 3.53 -62.96 5.40
C GLN A 416 3.21 -63.57 6.77
N ASN A 417 3.53 -62.86 7.85
CA ASN A 417 3.24 -63.31 9.21
C ASN A 417 1.74 -63.48 9.41
N ASN A 418 0.91 -62.53 8.98
CA ASN A 418 -0.55 -62.65 9.08
C ASN A 418 -1.09 -63.87 8.28
N ALA A 419 -0.56 -64.14 7.09
CA ALA A 419 -0.92 -65.35 6.34
C ALA A 419 -0.52 -66.65 7.07
N VAL A 420 0.61 -66.64 7.78
CA VAL A 420 1.06 -67.76 8.62
C VAL A 420 0.14 -67.92 9.84
N VAL A 421 -0.22 -66.83 10.51
CA VAL A 421 -1.17 -66.83 11.64
C VAL A 421 -2.51 -67.41 11.20
N ASP A 422 -3.06 -66.95 10.09
CA ASP A 422 -4.33 -67.45 9.53
C ASP A 422 -4.29 -68.95 9.24
N ARG A 423 -3.16 -69.43 8.70
CA ARG A 423 -2.96 -70.86 8.43
C ARG A 423 -2.88 -71.65 9.73
N LEU A 424 -1.99 -71.26 10.66
CA LEU A 424 -1.84 -71.94 11.95
C LEU A 424 -3.17 -72.00 12.71
N ARG A 425 -3.92 -70.90 12.71
CA ARG A 425 -5.23 -70.82 13.39
C ARG A 425 -6.25 -71.78 12.79
N ARG A 426 -6.26 -72.00 11.47
CA ARG A 426 -7.11 -73.03 10.83
C ARG A 426 -6.66 -74.43 11.17
N ASP A 427 -5.36 -74.71 11.08
CA ASP A 427 -4.80 -76.05 11.27
C ASP A 427 -4.97 -76.49 12.74
N LEU A 428 -4.59 -75.63 13.69
CA LEU A 428 -4.75 -75.86 15.13
C LEU A 428 -6.22 -76.01 15.51
N ARG A 429 -7.14 -75.24 14.89
CA ARG A 429 -8.58 -75.39 15.15
C ARG A 429 -9.10 -76.77 14.81
N ILE A 430 -8.59 -77.38 13.75
CA ILE A 430 -8.93 -78.75 13.36
C ILE A 430 -8.29 -79.75 14.33
N GLU A 431 -6.98 -79.61 14.58
CA GLU A 431 -6.22 -80.53 15.44
C GLU A 431 -6.75 -80.60 16.87
N PHE A 432 -7.04 -79.44 17.46
CA PHE A 432 -7.49 -79.34 18.85
C PHE A 432 -9.02 -79.21 18.97
N GLU A 433 -9.78 -79.30 17.87
CA GLU A 433 -11.25 -79.15 17.85
C GLU A 433 -11.75 -77.96 18.69
N SER A 434 -10.98 -76.88 18.71
CA SER A 434 -11.18 -75.75 19.61
C SER A 434 -10.90 -74.45 18.88
N ASN A 435 -11.60 -73.39 19.25
CA ASN A 435 -11.32 -72.07 18.70
C ASN A 435 -10.20 -71.40 19.50
N PHE A 436 -9.34 -70.71 18.78
CA PHE A 436 -8.32 -69.82 19.34
C PHE A 436 -8.81 -68.40 19.04
N PRO A 437 -9.22 -67.60 20.04
CA PRO A 437 -9.57 -66.20 19.84
C PRO A 437 -8.39 -65.33 19.38
N THR A 438 -8.61 -64.32 18.53
CA THR A 438 -7.59 -63.30 18.19
C THR A 438 -7.44 -62.32 19.35
N PHE A 439 -6.35 -61.55 19.36
CA PHE A 439 -6.23 -60.41 20.27
C PHE A 439 -7.38 -59.40 20.08
N GLU A 440 -7.81 -59.17 18.83
CA GLU A 440 -8.97 -58.33 18.51
C GLU A 440 -10.28 -58.92 19.07
N GLU A 441 -10.48 -60.24 18.99
CA GLU A 441 -11.66 -60.91 19.55
C GLU A 441 -11.65 -60.89 21.08
N LEU A 442 -10.49 -61.09 21.71
CA LEU A 442 -10.34 -60.92 23.16
C LEU A 442 -10.61 -59.47 23.56
N GLN A 443 -10.16 -58.49 22.78
CA GLN A 443 -10.46 -57.09 23.01
C GLN A 443 -11.97 -56.82 22.90
N ALA A 444 -12.66 -57.40 21.92
CA ALA A 444 -14.10 -57.29 21.81
C ALA A 444 -14.82 -57.88 23.03
N ILE A 445 -14.32 -59.01 23.57
CA ILE A 445 -14.81 -59.60 24.82
C ILE A 445 -14.55 -58.66 25.99
N LEU A 446 -13.36 -58.07 26.11
CA LEU A 446 -13.03 -57.09 27.13
C LEU A 446 -13.97 -55.87 27.08
N GLN A 447 -14.25 -55.35 25.89
CA GLN A 447 -15.18 -54.22 25.73
C GLN A 447 -16.63 -54.59 26.08
N ALA A 448 -17.05 -55.82 25.81
CA ALA A 448 -18.36 -56.32 26.26
C ALA A 448 -18.39 -56.48 27.79
N TYR A 449 -17.30 -56.95 28.39
CA TYR A 449 -17.16 -57.14 29.84
C TYR A 449 -17.18 -55.82 30.60
N ILE A 450 -16.44 -54.80 30.13
CA ILE A 450 -16.41 -53.46 30.74
C ILE A 450 -17.82 -52.83 30.78
N LYS A 451 -18.70 -53.17 29.83
CA LYS A 451 -20.07 -52.64 29.77
C LYS A 451 -21.05 -53.30 30.75
N LEU A 452 -20.65 -54.37 31.44
CA LEU A 452 -21.54 -55.08 32.37
C LEU A 452 -21.93 -54.22 33.57
N ILE A 453 -21.05 -53.30 33.97
CA ILE A 453 -21.25 -52.38 35.08
C ILE A 453 -21.29 -50.98 34.47
N ASN A 454 -22.40 -50.27 34.67
CA ASN A 454 -22.45 -48.86 34.29
C ASN A 454 -21.70 -47.99 35.32
N ASP A 455 -21.52 -46.71 35.01
CA ASP A 455 -20.85 -45.75 35.90
C ASP A 455 -21.52 -45.59 37.29
N ASP A 456 -22.77 -46.06 37.46
CA ASP A 456 -23.50 -46.08 38.73
C ASP A 456 -23.32 -47.39 39.53
N GLY A 457 -22.44 -48.29 39.09
CA GLY A 457 -22.25 -49.62 39.70
C GLY A 457 -23.42 -50.58 39.49
N LYS A 458 -24.36 -50.25 38.60
CA LYS A 458 -25.55 -51.07 38.30
C LYS A 458 -25.31 -52.00 37.14
N TYR A 459 -25.72 -53.23 37.38
CA TYR A 459 -25.64 -54.33 36.45
C TYR A 459 -26.77 -54.32 35.41
N LEU A 460 -26.43 -54.45 34.13
CA LEU A 460 -27.39 -54.52 33.03
C LEU A 460 -27.51 -55.95 32.48
N VAL A 461 -28.64 -56.62 32.79
CA VAL A 461 -28.90 -58.01 32.37
C VAL A 461 -28.72 -58.24 30.86
N LYS A 462 -29.13 -57.27 30.02
CA LYS A 462 -28.99 -57.38 28.56
C LYS A 462 -27.53 -57.38 28.09
N ASP A 463 -26.66 -56.62 28.74
CA ASP A 463 -25.24 -56.54 28.38
C ASP A 463 -24.50 -57.81 28.82
N ALA A 464 -24.96 -58.44 29.90
CA ALA A 464 -24.49 -59.74 30.33
C ALA A 464 -24.86 -60.87 29.39
N ASP A 465 -26.11 -60.93 28.92
CA ASP A 465 -26.52 -61.88 27.90
C ASP A 465 -25.66 -61.69 26.64
N TYR A 466 -25.39 -60.44 26.24
CA TYR A 466 -24.53 -60.15 25.10
C TYR A 466 -23.09 -60.65 25.31
N PHE A 467 -22.48 -60.34 26.46
CA PHE A 467 -21.13 -60.78 26.82
C PHE A 467 -21.02 -62.32 26.86
N ILE A 468 -21.94 -63.00 27.54
CA ILE A 468 -21.99 -64.46 27.60
C ILE A 468 -22.09 -65.04 26.19
N ASN A 469 -23.05 -64.58 25.39
CA ASN A 469 -23.24 -65.04 24.01
C ASN A 469 -22.02 -64.73 23.12
N LEU A 470 -21.27 -63.67 23.39
CA LEU A 470 -20.04 -63.36 22.66
C LEU A 470 -18.96 -64.40 22.93
N VAL A 471 -18.74 -64.79 24.19
CA VAL A 471 -17.74 -65.80 24.60
C VAL A 471 -18.18 -67.21 24.20
N GLU A 472 -19.45 -67.57 24.40
CA GLU A 472 -20.00 -68.88 24.06
C GLU A 472 -20.00 -69.15 22.55
N ARG A 473 -20.20 -68.13 21.71
CA ARG A 473 -20.02 -68.27 20.24
C ARG A 473 -18.58 -68.58 19.83
N LYS A 474 -17.60 -68.36 20.71
CA LYS A 474 -16.23 -68.81 20.54
C LYS A 474 -16.00 -70.23 21.08
N GLY A 475 -17.04 -70.92 21.55
CA GLY A 475 -16.97 -72.31 22.01
C GLY A 475 -16.49 -72.47 23.46
N PHE A 476 -16.51 -71.40 24.25
CA PHE A 476 -16.16 -71.42 25.67
C PHE A 476 -17.43 -71.28 26.50
N MET A 477 -17.75 -72.30 27.29
CA MET A 477 -18.97 -72.36 28.10
C MET A 477 -18.71 -71.83 29.50
N ARG A 478 -19.65 -71.07 30.04
CA ARG A 478 -19.50 -70.46 31.37
C ARG A 478 -19.31 -71.50 32.49
N ARG A 479 -18.33 -71.28 33.37
CA ARG A 479 -18.09 -72.08 34.59
C ARG A 479 -18.97 -71.59 35.74
N GLY A 480 -20.21 -72.06 35.81
CA GLY A 480 -21.11 -71.82 36.94
C GLY A 480 -22.53 -71.40 36.53
N MET A 481 -23.51 -71.61 37.43
CA MET A 481 -24.92 -71.25 37.21
C MET A 481 -25.36 -70.02 38.03
N ASN A 482 -24.44 -69.38 38.76
CA ASN A 482 -24.75 -68.22 39.59
C ASN A 482 -24.98 -66.96 38.73
N ALA A 483 -25.49 -65.89 39.34
CA ALA A 483 -25.53 -64.58 38.69
C ALA A 483 -24.14 -64.20 38.16
N ILE A 484 -24.07 -63.42 37.08
CA ILE A 484 -22.77 -62.94 36.60
C ILE A 484 -22.12 -62.08 37.69
N SER A 485 -20.82 -62.25 37.84
CA SER A 485 -19.97 -61.43 38.69
C SER A 485 -19.33 -60.32 37.86
N SER A 486 -19.34 -59.12 38.42
CA SER A 486 -18.56 -57.97 37.97
C SER A 486 -17.05 -58.17 38.11
N ASP A 487 -16.64 -59.03 39.04
CA ASP A 487 -15.26 -59.08 39.50
C ASP A 487 -14.46 -60.16 38.76
N ASP A 488 -15.11 -61.28 38.47
CA ASP A 488 -14.47 -62.45 37.85
C ASP A 488 -15.50 -63.35 37.15
N GLU A 489 -15.30 -63.58 35.86
CA GLU A 489 -16.06 -64.54 35.05
C GLU A 489 -15.13 -65.47 34.28
N SER A 490 -15.49 -66.74 34.26
CA SER A 490 -14.67 -67.82 33.69
C SER A 490 -15.47 -68.67 32.72
N PHE A 491 -14.88 -68.97 31.58
CA PHE A 491 -15.48 -69.78 30.52
C PHE A 491 -14.48 -70.83 30.05
N GLU A 492 -14.91 -72.07 29.93
CA GLU A 492 -14.07 -73.21 29.55
C GLU A 492 -14.62 -73.92 28.34
N ASN A 493 -13.74 -74.34 27.43
CA ASN A 493 -14.10 -75.20 26.30
C ASN A 493 -13.87 -76.69 26.62
N SER A 494 -14.26 -77.58 25.70
CA SER A 494 -14.12 -79.04 25.86
C SER A 494 -12.68 -79.55 25.98
N LYS A 495 -11.67 -78.71 25.75
CA LYS A 495 -10.23 -79.04 25.85
C LYS A 495 -9.57 -78.46 27.10
N GLY A 496 -10.34 -77.82 27.99
CA GLY A 496 -9.83 -77.23 29.21
C GLY A 496 -9.16 -75.87 29.03
N PHE A 497 -9.32 -75.22 27.87
CA PHE A 497 -8.82 -73.85 27.71
C PHE A 497 -9.80 -72.90 28.40
N LEU A 498 -9.26 -71.90 29.09
CA LEU A 498 -10.01 -71.02 29.96
C LEU A 498 -9.95 -69.58 29.42
N ILE A 499 -11.10 -68.98 29.15
CA ILE A 499 -11.22 -67.52 29.05
C ILE A 499 -11.64 -66.99 30.41
N LYS A 500 -10.86 -66.05 30.95
CA LYS A 500 -11.14 -65.37 32.20
C LYS A 500 -11.25 -63.87 31.95
N ALA A 501 -12.37 -63.28 32.38
CA ALA A 501 -12.57 -61.84 32.41
C ALA A 501 -12.57 -61.38 33.86
N SER A 502 -11.78 -60.37 34.21
CA SER A 502 -11.69 -59.90 35.59
C SER A 502 -11.52 -58.39 35.66
N ALA A 503 -12.13 -57.80 36.69
CA ALA A 503 -11.97 -56.40 37.06
C ALA A 503 -11.53 -56.33 38.52
N PHE A 504 -10.36 -55.74 38.77
CA PHE A 504 -9.84 -55.48 40.10
C PHE A 504 -9.85 -53.96 40.35
N GLY A 505 -10.56 -53.55 41.40
CA GLY A 505 -10.58 -52.17 41.86
C GLY A 505 -11.09 -52.05 43.29
N SER A 506 -10.60 -51.02 44.00
CA SER A 506 -11.38 -50.46 45.12
C SER A 506 -12.67 -49.89 44.53
N PHE A 507 -13.81 -50.02 45.22
CA PHE A 507 -15.18 -49.75 44.74
C PHE A 507 -15.42 -48.42 43.98
N ASP A 508 -14.44 -47.51 43.84
CA ASP A 508 -14.57 -46.23 43.14
C ASP A 508 -13.61 -46.02 41.94
N LYS A 509 -12.63 -46.92 41.67
CA LYS A 509 -11.72 -46.84 40.50
C LYS A 509 -11.22 -48.22 40.10
N GLU A 510 -11.69 -48.77 38.99
CA GLU A 510 -11.17 -50.01 38.40
C GLU A 510 -9.72 -49.82 37.92
N GLU A 511 -8.75 -50.24 38.74
CA GLU A 511 -7.32 -50.08 38.46
C GLU A 511 -6.83 -51.09 37.41
N LEU A 512 -7.48 -52.26 37.29
CA LEU A 512 -7.08 -53.28 36.33
C LEU A 512 -8.27 -54.09 35.82
N THR A 513 -8.58 -53.97 34.54
CA THR A 513 -9.62 -54.76 33.85
C THR A 513 -9.00 -55.51 32.67
N TYR A 514 -9.14 -56.83 32.63
CA TYR A 514 -8.52 -57.66 31.61
C TYR A 514 -9.38 -58.86 31.19
N VAL A 515 -9.07 -59.40 30.02
CA VAL A 515 -9.53 -60.68 29.52
C VAL A 515 -8.32 -61.50 29.11
N SER A 516 -8.21 -62.71 29.63
CA SER A 516 -7.13 -63.63 29.34
C SER A 516 -7.66 -64.95 28.78
N LEU A 517 -6.91 -65.55 27.87
CA LEU A 517 -7.04 -66.92 27.41
C LEU A 517 -5.87 -67.72 27.99
N THR A 518 -6.16 -68.76 28.78
CA THR A 518 -5.17 -69.69 29.31
C THR A 518 -5.29 -71.04 28.60
N ILE A 519 -4.18 -71.50 28.01
CA ILE A 519 -4.07 -72.77 27.29
C ILE A 519 -3.08 -73.67 28.03
N PRO A 520 -3.55 -74.75 28.69
CA PRO A 520 -2.67 -75.71 29.33
C PRO A 520 -1.90 -76.53 28.28
N ASN A 521 -0.62 -76.81 28.54
CA ASN A 521 0.26 -77.60 27.66
C ASN A 521 0.26 -77.11 26.19
N PRO A 522 0.56 -75.82 25.92
CA PRO A 522 0.48 -75.26 24.58
C PRO A 522 1.48 -75.90 23.63
N SER A 523 1.07 -76.17 22.39
CA SER A 523 2.02 -76.61 21.35
C SER A 523 2.93 -75.45 20.93
N ALA A 524 4.12 -75.76 20.41
CA ALA A 524 5.04 -74.73 19.89
C ALA A 524 4.39 -73.88 18.78
N GLU A 525 3.48 -74.46 18.00
CA GLU A 525 2.74 -73.77 16.95
C GLU A 525 1.69 -72.79 17.49
N MET A 526 1.04 -73.11 18.61
CA MET A 526 0.14 -72.16 19.30
C MET A 526 0.89 -70.94 19.79
N ILE A 527 2.03 -71.15 20.46
CA ILE A 527 2.88 -70.06 20.95
C ILE A 527 3.34 -69.21 19.77
N ARG A 528 3.85 -69.85 18.70
CA ARG A 528 4.30 -69.16 17.49
C ARG A 528 3.19 -68.35 16.82
N MET A 529 1.97 -68.87 16.76
CA MET A 529 0.81 -68.17 16.20
C MET A 529 0.57 -66.84 16.93
N TYR A 530 0.46 -66.86 18.27
CA TYR A 530 0.21 -65.65 19.05
C TYR A 530 1.39 -64.68 19.03
N LYS A 531 2.63 -65.16 19.07
CA LYS A 531 3.81 -64.29 18.89
C LYS A 531 3.78 -63.52 17.57
N LEU A 532 3.50 -64.22 16.46
CA LEU A 532 3.44 -63.62 15.13
C LEU A 532 2.29 -62.62 15.00
N GLU A 533 1.12 -62.95 15.56
CA GLU A 533 -0.03 -62.04 15.57
C GLU A 533 0.30 -60.74 16.32
N LEU A 534 1.02 -60.86 17.44
CA LEU A 534 1.39 -59.74 18.29
C LEU A 534 2.32 -58.75 17.56
N VAL A 535 3.43 -59.23 16.99
CA VAL A 535 4.41 -58.36 16.32
C VAL A 535 3.97 -57.84 14.94
N SER A 536 2.91 -58.41 14.38
CA SER A 536 2.42 -58.04 13.04
C SER A 536 1.27 -57.04 13.08
N ASN A 537 0.52 -56.99 14.19
CA ASN A 537 -0.65 -56.12 14.34
C ASN A 537 -0.50 -55.10 15.46
N TYR A 538 0.48 -55.27 16.34
CA TYR A 538 0.69 -54.40 17.50
C TYR A 538 2.17 -54.02 17.62
N ARG A 539 2.44 -52.83 18.17
CA ARG A 539 3.79 -52.37 18.46
C ARG A 539 4.08 -52.56 19.95
N ASN A 540 5.30 -52.96 20.29
CA ASN A 540 5.76 -52.95 21.67
C ASN A 540 5.69 -51.51 22.23
N THR A 541 5.32 -51.34 23.50
CA THR A 541 5.13 -50.01 24.10
C THR A 541 6.38 -49.15 24.12
N PHE A 542 7.56 -49.76 24.10
CA PHE A 542 8.85 -49.06 24.05
C PHE A 542 9.40 -48.90 22.63
N ARG A 543 8.59 -49.20 21.61
CA ARG A 543 8.97 -49.02 20.20
C ARG A 543 8.02 -48.07 19.51
N SER A 544 8.60 -47.18 18.70
CA SER A 544 7.85 -46.20 17.93
C SER A 544 7.16 -46.82 16.71
N SER A 545 7.49 -48.07 16.34
CA SER A 545 6.85 -48.73 15.23
C SER A 545 6.85 -50.25 15.39
N MET A 546 5.94 -50.93 14.69
CA MET A 546 5.89 -52.39 14.65
C MET A 546 7.20 -52.98 14.15
N ASN A 547 7.64 -54.09 14.76
CA ASN A 547 8.84 -54.81 14.36
C ASN A 547 8.52 -56.28 14.06
N PRO A 548 8.09 -56.60 12.83
CA PRO A 548 7.66 -57.96 12.46
C PRO A 548 8.85 -58.92 12.22
N TYR A 549 10.09 -58.44 12.36
CA TYR A 549 11.32 -59.22 12.13
C TYR A 549 11.80 -59.94 13.39
N GLU A 550 11.29 -59.56 14.55
CA GLU A 550 11.63 -60.16 15.85
C GLU A 550 10.41 -60.92 16.38
N ASP A 551 10.65 -61.98 17.14
CA ASP A 551 9.61 -62.67 17.87
C ASP A 551 9.13 -61.80 19.03
N ALA A 552 7.86 -61.92 19.41
CA ALA A 552 7.41 -61.30 20.64
C ALA A 552 8.12 -61.92 21.85
N GLU A 553 8.51 -61.09 22.82
CA GLU A 553 9.05 -61.53 24.11
C GLU A 553 7.90 -61.78 25.09
N GLY A 554 7.99 -62.84 25.88
CA GLY A 554 6.94 -63.16 26.85
C GLY A 554 6.94 -62.14 27.98
N GLY A 555 5.76 -61.66 28.37
CA GLY A 555 5.60 -60.62 29.38
C GLY A 555 5.75 -59.18 28.87
N ASP A 556 6.17 -58.99 27.61
CA ASP A 556 6.23 -57.67 27.01
C ASP A 556 4.83 -57.14 26.65
N LEU A 557 4.67 -55.83 26.77
CA LEU A 557 3.41 -55.15 26.48
C LEU A 557 3.40 -54.56 25.07
N TYR A 558 2.29 -54.78 24.38
CA TYR A 558 2.06 -54.29 23.02
C TYR A 558 0.78 -53.46 22.96
N VAL A 559 0.70 -52.57 21.96
CA VAL A 559 -0.41 -51.64 21.75
C VAL A 559 -0.68 -51.44 20.27
N ASP A 560 -1.92 -51.07 19.95
CA ASP A 560 -2.29 -50.48 18.64
C ASP A 560 -2.41 -48.95 18.82
N SER A 561 -3.51 -48.52 19.43
CA SER A 561 -3.84 -47.11 19.71
C SER A 561 -3.62 -46.68 21.17
N GLY A 562 -3.05 -47.56 22.00
CA GLY A 562 -2.72 -47.29 23.41
C GLY A 562 -3.86 -47.48 24.42
N LYS A 563 -5.12 -47.60 23.98
CA LYS A 563 -6.29 -47.88 24.85
C LYS A 563 -6.30 -49.27 25.48
N THR A 564 -5.67 -50.21 24.79
CA THR A 564 -5.63 -51.62 25.16
C THR A 564 -4.20 -52.09 25.05
N MET A 565 -3.76 -52.82 26.07
CA MET A 565 -2.48 -53.51 26.08
C MET A 565 -2.71 -54.96 25.72
N TYR A 566 -1.80 -55.52 24.95
CA TYR A 566 -1.82 -56.90 24.48
C TYR A 566 -0.54 -57.57 24.97
N GLU A 567 -0.66 -58.78 25.51
CA GLU A 567 0.45 -59.52 26.09
C GLU A 567 0.28 -61.00 25.79
N TYR A 568 1.40 -61.71 25.65
CA TYR A 568 1.42 -63.15 25.83
C TYR A 568 2.51 -63.52 26.82
N ASP A 569 2.30 -64.60 27.58
CA ASP A 569 3.31 -65.14 28.48
C ASP A 569 3.19 -66.66 28.60
N ILE A 570 4.26 -67.32 29.04
CA ILE A 570 4.24 -68.72 29.50
C ILE A 570 4.41 -68.70 31.00
N ASN A 571 3.33 -68.99 31.73
CA ASN A 571 3.35 -68.92 33.18
C ASN A 571 4.27 -70.00 33.80
N LYS A 572 4.49 -69.92 35.10
CA LYS A 572 5.32 -70.88 35.86
C LYS A 572 4.89 -72.34 35.73
N ASP A 573 3.62 -72.58 35.40
CA ASP A 573 3.01 -73.90 35.25
C ASP A 573 3.11 -74.42 33.80
N GLY A 574 3.75 -73.64 32.91
CA GLY A 574 3.95 -73.97 31.49
C GLY A 574 2.73 -73.69 30.63
N GLU A 575 1.73 -72.98 31.13
CA GLU A 575 0.53 -72.63 30.39
C GLU A 575 0.75 -71.36 29.57
N LEU A 576 0.20 -71.32 28.36
CA LEU A 576 0.20 -70.11 27.54
C LEU A 576 -0.94 -69.20 28.01
N VAL A 577 -0.60 -67.97 28.40
CA VAL A 577 -1.53 -66.92 28.75
C VAL A 577 -1.50 -65.86 27.66
N VAL A 578 -2.64 -65.58 27.05
CA VAL A 578 -2.82 -64.51 26.06
C VAL A 578 -3.78 -63.51 26.66
N GLU A 579 -3.33 -62.28 26.89
CA GLU A 579 -4.09 -61.30 27.64
C GLU A 579 -4.30 -60.01 26.87
N VAL A 580 -5.50 -59.44 27.03
CA VAL A 580 -5.80 -58.06 26.70
C VAL A 580 -6.25 -57.33 27.95
N ARG A 581 -5.68 -56.16 28.21
CA ARG A 581 -6.04 -55.35 29.37
C ARG A 581 -6.34 -53.91 28.98
N LYS A 582 -7.27 -53.31 29.71
CA LYS A 582 -7.60 -51.89 29.58
C LYS A 582 -6.41 -51.08 30.10
N ASN A 583 -5.96 -50.10 29.32
CA ASN A 583 -4.95 -49.13 29.78
C ASN A 583 -5.66 -47.92 30.41
N THR A 584 -6.25 -48.13 31.59
CA THR A 584 -6.91 -47.05 32.34
C THR A 584 -5.88 -45.96 32.67
N ASP A 585 -6.23 -44.69 32.44
CA ASP A 585 -5.46 -43.49 32.78
C ASP A 585 -4.00 -43.44 32.25
N ALA A 586 -3.72 -44.15 31.15
CA ALA A 586 -2.41 -44.19 30.51
C ALA A 586 -1.24 -44.43 31.50
N ILE A 587 -1.47 -45.28 32.51
CA ILE A 587 -0.50 -45.58 33.58
C ILE A 587 0.80 -46.16 33.00
N TRP A 588 0.69 -46.90 31.89
CA TRP A 588 1.84 -47.53 31.26
C TRP A 588 2.61 -46.55 30.35
N PRO A 589 3.96 -46.57 30.37
CA PRO A 589 4.75 -45.82 29.41
C PRO A 589 4.49 -46.35 28.00
N ILE A 590 4.03 -45.48 27.10
CA ILE A 590 3.78 -45.78 25.69
C ILE A 590 4.50 -44.75 24.84
N MET A 591 5.41 -45.24 24.00
CA MET A 591 6.12 -44.44 23.01
C MET A 591 5.14 -43.99 21.93
N ALA A 592 5.29 -42.75 21.46
CA ALA A 592 4.55 -42.21 20.32
C ALA A 592 4.84 -43.03 19.04
N GLU A 593 3.81 -43.26 18.24
CA GLU A 593 3.94 -44.01 16.99
C GLU A 593 4.65 -43.15 15.94
N ARG A 594 5.71 -43.66 15.33
CA ARG A 594 6.44 -43.02 14.24
C ARG A 594 5.83 -43.42 12.92
N ILE A 595 5.18 -42.44 12.27
CA ILE A 595 4.54 -42.61 10.95
C ILE A 595 5.54 -42.31 9.82
N SER A 596 6.54 -41.46 10.06
CA SER A 596 7.60 -41.15 9.08
C SER A 596 8.93 -40.79 9.75
N THR A 597 9.97 -40.53 8.97
CA THR A 597 11.33 -40.17 9.45
C THR A 597 11.32 -39.06 10.51
N ASN A 598 10.49 -38.04 10.31
CA ASN A 598 10.42 -36.88 11.20
C ASN A 598 9.02 -36.69 11.77
N THR A 599 8.08 -37.62 11.52
CA THR A 599 6.68 -37.47 11.90
C THR A 599 6.27 -38.55 12.88
N ILE A 600 5.70 -38.14 14.00
CA ILE A 600 5.15 -39.01 15.04
C ILE A 600 3.68 -38.66 15.30
N LYS A 601 2.93 -39.66 15.73
CA LYS A 601 1.54 -39.57 16.16
C LYS A 601 1.51 -39.50 17.68
N VAL A 602 0.88 -38.46 18.20
CA VAL A 602 0.71 -38.25 19.63
C VAL A 602 -0.78 -38.33 19.94
N ASP A 603 -1.19 -39.37 20.65
CA ASP A 603 -2.54 -39.55 21.20
C ASP A 603 -2.50 -39.44 22.73
N SER A 604 -3.65 -39.53 23.39
CA SER A 604 -3.74 -39.37 24.85
C SER A 604 -2.97 -40.44 25.63
N TYR A 605 -2.65 -41.58 25.02
CA TYR A 605 -1.99 -42.70 25.68
C TYR A 605 -0.47 -42.66 25.49
N SER A 606 0.02 -42.04 24.40
CA SER A 606 1.44 -41.82 24.20
C SER A 606 2.02 -40.76 25.14
N ASN A 607 3.10 -41.08 25.86
CA ASN A 607 3.68 -40.22 26.89
C ASN A 607 5.20 -39.99 26.76
N PHE A 608 5.87 -40.60 25.77
CA PHE A 608 7.25 -40.28 25.40
C PHE A 608 7.52 -40.53 23.90
N THR A 609 8.66 -40.10 23.39
CA THR A 609 9.05 -40.31 21.99
C THR A 609 10.41 -41.03 21.91
N ASP A 610 10.82 -41.44 20.71
CA ASP A 610 12.18 -41.91 20.41
C ASP A 610 13.16 -40.77 20.07
N ILE A 611 12.75 -39.50 20.25
CA ILE A 611 13.56 -38.32 19.93
C ILE A 611 14.45 -37.98 21.12
N SER A 612 15.76 -38.23 20.97
CA SER A 612 16.77 -37.81 21.95
C SER A 612 17.38 -36.46 21.56
N LEU A 613 17.35 -35.51 22.49
CA LEU A 613 17.89 -34.16 22.33
C LEU A 613 19.16 -33.98 23.15
N ARG A 614 20.08 -33.16 22.64
CA ARG A 614 21.26 -32.66 23.36
C ARG A 614 21.06 -31.18 23.68
N GLU A 615 21.60 -30.77 24.81
CA GLU A 615 21.63 -29.36 25.21
C GLU A 615 22.21 -28.48 24.08
N GLY A 616 21.55 -27.37 23.79
CA GLY A 616 21.95 -26.42 22.75
C GLY A 616 21.44 -26.73 21.34
N GLN A 617 20.81 -27.89 21.09
CA GLN A 617 20.23 -28.20 19.78
C GLN A 617 19.00 -27.33 19.49
N LEU A 618 18.87 -26.87 18.24
CA LEU A 618 17.69 -26.14 17.78
C LEU A 618 16.64 -27.15 17.31
N VAL A 619 15.45 -27.08 17.90
CA VAL A 619 14.33 -27.99 17.62
C VAL A 619 13.17 -27.17 17.04
N GLU A 620 12.63 -27.66 15.92
CA GLU A 620 11.45 -27.12 15.25
C GLU A 620 10.36 -28.20 15.24
N ILE A 621 9.21 -27.88 15.82
CA ILE A 621 8.04 -28.75 15.90
C ILE A 621 6.88 -28.09 15.18
N GLU A 622 6.23 -28.85 14.30
CA GLU A 622 4.95 -28.52 13.66
C GLU A 622 3.94 -29.63 13.96
N ALA A 623 2.77 -29.28 14.47
CA ALA A 623 1.73 -30.19 14.86
C ALA A 623 0.42 -29.89 14.13
N SER A 624 -0.32 -30.95 13.79
CA SER A 624 -1.62 -30.89 13.13
C SER A 624 -2.53 -32.02 13.64
N GLY A 625 -3.76 -32.11 13.16
CA GLY A 625 -4.74 -33.11 13.62
C GLY A 625 -5.70 -32.56 14.67
N SER A 626 -6.50 -33.45 15.24
CA SER A 626 -7.49 -33.09 16.25
C SER A 626 -7.73 -34.22 17.25
N ILE A 627 -8.15 -33.83 18.44
CA ILE A 627 -8.58 -34.72 19.51
C ILE A 627 -9.94 -34.25 20.05
N LYS A 628 -10.85 -35.16 20.35
CA LYS A 628 -12.08 -34.90 21.08
C LYS A 628 -11.84 -35.23 22.54
N LEU A 629 -12.18 -34.27 23.41
CA LEU A 629 -11.94 -34.34 24.85
C LEU A 629 -13.25 -34.57 25.59
N GLY A 630 -13.38 -35.73 26.23
CA GLY A 630 -14.56 -36.13 26.98
C GLY A 630 -15.92 -35.87 26.32
N VAL A 631 -16.89 -35.47 27.15
CA VAL A 631 -18.29 -35.20 26.73
C VAL A 631 -18.40 -34.00 25.78
N PHE A 632 -17.37 -33.17 25.70
CA PHE A 632 -17.29 -32.09 24.74
C PHE A 632 -16.98 -32.72 23.38
N SER A 633 -18.02 -33.06 22.62
CA SER A 633 -17.91 -33.60 21.25
C SER A 633 -17.31 -32.60 20.24
N VAL A 634 -16.49 -31.66 20.69
CA VAL A 634 -15.82 -30.61 19.92
C VAL A 634 -14.37 -31.05 19.67
N ASP A 635 -13.94 -30.91 18.42
CA ASP A 635 -12.55 -31.15 18.04
C ASP A 635 -11.64 -30.06 18.64
N CYS A 636 -10.64 -30.50 19.40
CA CYS A 636 -9.56 -29.71 19.93
C CYS A 636 -8.31 -29.88 19.05
N TYR A 637 -7.69 -28.76 18.68
CA TYR A 637 -6.48 -28.72 17.85
C TYR A 637 -5.23 -28.62 18.75
N PRO A 638 -3.99 -28.74 18.20
CA PRO A 638 -2.77 -28.68 19.00
C PRO A 638 -2.64 -27.46 19.92
N GLU A 639 -3.32 -26.34 19.62
CA GLU A 639 -3.32 -25.14 20.47
C GLU A 639 -4.13 -25.26 21.76
N GLY A 640 -5.00 -26.25 21.86
CA GLY A 640 -5.93 -26.43 22.97
C GLY A 640 -7.16 -25.53 22.91
N ILE A 641 -8.03 -25.70 23.89
CA ILE A 641 -9.20 -24.84 24.14
C ILE A 641 -9.08 -24.12 25.49
N ASN A 642 -9.78 -22.99 25.62
CA ASN A 642 -9.86 -22.26 26.88
C ASN A 642 -10.87 -22.91 27.83
N GLY A 643 -10.52 -23.00 29.12
CA GLY A 643 -11.33 -23.65 30.15
C GLY A 643 -10.71 -24.97 30.64
N PHE A 644 -11.41 -25.66 31.55
CA PHE A 644 -11.09 -27.03 32.01
C PHE A 644 -9.67 -27.27 32.52
N ARG A 645 -8.97 -26.21 32.95
CA ARG A 645 -7.57 -26.29 33.41
C ARG A 645 -7.37 -27.13 34.67
N SER A 646 -8.44 -27.40 35.43
CA SER A 646 -8.38 -28.32 36.57
C SER A 646 -8.09 -29.76 36.15
N ASN A 647 -8.36 -30.10 34.89
CA ASN A 647 -8.23 -31.43 34.31
C ASN A 647 -7.05 -31.47 33.33
N ASN A 648 -5.95 -30.78 33.67
CA ASN A 648 -4.77 -30.69 32.83
C ASN A 648 -3.58 -31.28 33.57
N VAL A 649 -2.73 -32.00 32.83
CA VAL A 649 -1.38 -32.39 33.29
C VAL A 649 -0.60 -31.16 33.76
N ASP A 650 -0.72 -30.05 33.03
CA ASP A 650 -0.18 -28.75 33.41
C ASP A 650 -1.21 -27.63 33.26
N GLN A 651 -1.64 -27.08 34.41
CA GLN A 651 -2.67 -26.06 34.50
C GLN A 651 -2.25 -24.69 33.89
N ARG A 652 -0.96 -24.48 33.61
CA ARG A 652 -0.44 -23.26 32.96
C ARG A 652 -0.89 -23.16 31.51
N PHE A 653 -1.14 -24.28 30.84
CA PHE A 653 -1.46 -24.34 29.41
C PHE A 653 -2.93 -24.66 29.16
N ASN A 654 -3.38 -24.50 27.92
CA ASN A 654 -4.77 -24.74 27.53
C ASN A 654 -5.11 -26.23 27.61
N HIS A 655 -6.38 -26.55 27.86
CA HIS A 655 -6.85 -27.92 27.92
C HIS A 655 -6.78 -28.55 26.52
N GLY A 656 -6.26 -29.78 26.43
CA GLY A 656 -6.08 -30.52 25.19
C GLY A 656 -4.99 -30.03 24.24
N CYS A 657 -4.19 -29.02 24.62
CA CYS A 657 -3.08 -28.58 23.78
C CYS A 657 -1.93 -29.59 23.77
N LEU A 658 -1.08 -29.52 22.74
CA LEU A 658 0.18 -30.26 22.71
C LEU A 658 1.20 -29.59 23.62
N ILE A 659 1.72 -30.36 24.58
CA ILE A 659 2.78 -29.97 25.51
C ILE A 659 4.00 -30.88 25.35
N GLY A 660 5.17 -30.35 25.71
CA GLY A 660 6.44 -31.05 25.67
C GLY A 660 7.19 -31.01 26.99
N LYS A 661 8.02 -32.00 27.24
CA LYS A 661 8.99 -32.05 28.35
C LYS A 661 10.28 -32.70 27.86
N ILE A 662 11.44 -32.30 28.38
CA ILE A 662 12.72 -32.96 28.04
C ILE A 662 13.26 -33.67 29.28
N GLY A 663 13.46 -34.98 29.17
CA GLY A 663 13.85 -35.85 30.27
C GLY A 663 12.72 -36.12 31.27
N ASN A 664 12.98 -37.03 32.21
CA ASN A 664 11.98 -37.43 33.21
C ASN A 664 11.66 -36.28 34.19
N ASP A 665 12.66 -35.50 34.57
CA ASP A 665 12.58 -34.43 35.58
C ASP A 665 12.41 -33.02 34.98
N GLY A 666 12.21 -32.91 33.66
CA GLY A 666 12.02 -31.62 33.00
C GLY A 666 10.70 -30.92 33.35
N GLU A 667 10.64 -29.61 33.16
CA GLU A 667 9.39 -28.86 33.22
C GLU A 667 8.59 -29.01 31.91
N TRP A 668 7.26 -29.11 32.03
CA TRP A 668 6.38 -29.06 30.87
C TRP A 668 6.39 -27.66 30.24
N PHE A 669 6.38 -27.61 28.91
CA PHE A 669 6.29 -26.39 28.12
C PHE A 669 5.27 -26.51 27.00
N TYR A 670 4.68 -25.38 26.63
CA TYR A 670 3.71 -25.29 25.54
C TYR A 670 4.39 -25.49 24.17
N ILE A 671 3.83 -26.38 23.35
CA ILE A 671 4.21 -26.55 21.95
C ILE A 671 3.15 -25.93 21.04
N GLY A 672 1.88 -26.28 21.21
CA GLY A 672 0.82 -25.78 20.32
C GLY A 672 0.96 -26.33 18.88
N ARG A 673 0.54 -25.54 17.88
CA ARG A 673 0.69 -25.89 16.47
C ARG A 673 2.12 -25.81 15.97
N ASN A 674 2.87 -24.79 16.37
CA ASN A 674 4.24 -24.60 15.91
C ASN A 674 5.11 -24.09 17.06
N LYS A 675 6.30 -24.69 17.22
CA LYS A 675 7.26 -24.27 18.23
C LYS A 675 8.70 -24.43 17.74
N THR A 676 9.49 -23.38 17.88
CA THR A 676 10.93 -23.44 17.78
C THR A 676 11.55 -23.15 19.15
N PHE A 677 12.49 -23.99 19.58
CA PHE A 677 13.21 -23.79 20.84
C PHE A 677 14.60 -24.39 20.79
N THR A 678 15.49 -23.91 21.66
CA THR A 678 16.79 -24.53 21.92
C THR A 678 16.65 -25.46 23.12
N ALA A 679 17.07 -26.72 22.99
CA ALA A 679 16.97 -27.70 24.07
C ALA A 679 17.80 -27.22 25.29
N PRO A 680 17.18 -26.96 26.45
CA PRO A 680 17.87 -26.41 27.62
C PRO A 680 18.69 -27.46 28.38
N VAL A 681 18.38 -28.75 28.16
CA VAL A 681 19.06 -29.90 28.77
C VAL A 681 19.08 -31.05 27.76
N SER A 682 19.95 -32.04 27.99
CA SER A 682 19.96 -33.28 27.21
C SER A 682 18.92 -34.26 27.77
N GLY A 683 18.20 -34.97 26.90
CA GLY A 683 17.19 -35.95 27.31
C GLY A 683 16.24 -36.36 26.19
N VAL A 684 15.37 -37.32 26.48
CA VAL A 684 14.28 -37.72 25.57
C VAL A 684 13.20 -36.64 25.56
N LEU A 685 12.70 -36.28 24.39
CA LEU A 685 11.54 -35.43 24.24
C LEU A 685 10.27 -36.24 24.55
N HIS A 686 9.51 -35.80 25.54
CA HIS A 686 8.17 -36.27 25.84
C HIS A 686 7.17 -35.34 25.17
N LEU A 687 6.17 -35.91 24.51
CA LEU A 687 5.03 -35.18 23.96
C LEU A 687 3.75 -35.78 24.54
N ARG A 688 2.80 -34.93 24.92
CA ARG A 688 1.52 -35.35 25.48
C ARG A 688 0.43 -34.35 25.16
N ILE A 689 -0.82 -34.81 25.14
CA ILE A 689 -2.00 -33.96 25.18
C ILE A 689 -2.20 -33.46 26.62
N ASN A 690 -2.48 -32.17 26.78
CA ASN A 690 -2.65 -31.55 28.09
C ASN A 690 -4.03 -31.82 28.68
N ASP A 691 -4.24 -33.05 29.13
CA ASP A 691 -5.45 -33.58 29.74
C ASP A 691 -5.06 -34.69 30.73
N ASP A 692 -5.70 -34.75 31.90
CA ASP A 692 -5.45 -35.75 32.94
C ASP A 692 -6.50 -36.86 33.01
N VAL A 693 -7.45 -36.87 32.06
CA VAL A 693 -8.43 -37.94 31.86
C VAL A 693 -8.28 -38.49 30.43
N GLU A 694 -7.49 -39.54 30.23
CA GLU A 694 -7.18 -40.06 28.89
C GLU A 694 -8.28 -40.97 28.31
N ILE A 695 -9.13 -41.54 29.18
CA ILE A 695 -10.04 -42.62 28.79
C ILE A 695 -11.16 -42.16 27.85
N ASP A 696 -11.64 -40.94 28.02
CA ASP A 696 -12.74 -40.36 27.26
C ASP A 696 -12.26 -39.60 26.00
N ASN A 697 -10.95 -39.61 25.76
CA ASN A 697 -10.32 -38.98 24.62
C ASN A 697 -10.36 -39.83 23.36
N SER A 698 -10.49 -39.17 22.21
CA SER A 698 -10.39 -39.82 20.89
C SER A 698 -9.80 -38.91 19.82
N GLY A 699 -8.92 -39.45 18.98
CA GLY A 699 -8.17 -38.66 18.00
C GLY A 699 -6.68 -38.64 18.30
N HIS A 700 -5.92 -37.82 17.59
CA HIS A 700 -4.47 -37.70 17.74
C HIS A 700 -3.95 -36.44 17.03
N PHE A 701 -2.74 -36.04 17.42
CA PHE A 701 -1.94 -35.07 16.70
C PHE A 701 -0.87 -35.75 15.85
N ILE A 702 -0.61 -35.17 14.68
CA ILE A 702 0.50 -35.51 13.80
C ILE A 702 1.58 -34.44 13.99
N VAL A 703 2.73 -34.85 14.51
CA VAL A 703 3.81 -33.95 14.91
C VAL A 703 5.03 -34.20 14.03
N THR A 704 5.46 -33.20 13.27
CA THR A 704 6.73 -33.18 12.56
C THR A 704 7.77 -32.50 13.42
N CYS A 705 8.89 -33.18 13.68
CA CYS A 705 10.00 -32.67 14.49
C CYS A 705 11.30 -32.67 13.69
N SER A 706 11.98 -31.53 13.68
CA SER A 706 13.27 -31.31 13.03
C SER A 706 14.29 -30.85 14.07
N VAL A 707 15.41 -31.56 14.18
CA VAL A 707 16.51 -31.26 15.10
C VAL A 707 17.72 -30.84 14.26
N LYS A 708 18.25 -29.65 14.51
CA LYS A 708 19.37 -29.06 13.76
C LYS A 708 20.67 -29.04 14.57
#